data_AF-A0A0F9NFY2-F1
#
_entry.id   AF-A0A0F9NFY2-F1
#
_cell.length_a   1.000
_cell.length_b   1.000
_cell.length_c   1.000
_cell.angle_alpha   90.00
_cell.angle_beta   90.00
_cell.angle_gamma   90.00
#
_symmetry.space_group_name_H-M   'P 1'
#
loop_
_entity.id
_entity.type
_entity.pdbx_description
1 polymer ?
#
loop_
_entity_poly.entity_id
_entity_poly.type
_entity_poly.pdbx_seq_one_letter_code
_entity_poly.pdbx_strand_id
1 'polypeptide(L)'
;MRLGLLQRIMLPPPATAAQGCWHIAEGDLTVTDRVARELQQARQSLMDMTMRNRLLHFRPTLRTTIRIIDELPAELWRLLVQDGKKMAFLAREEHKLFDGPPLTDHTGDDDVEPLTSLEDMANGADVDFTQPGVETALEPGQALPSRYIDLFLQTALSDKDLQTNLLRIDQRAASALAERGVNLLFLAMGFLAWKQDGREDKTFRAPLILLPVGLERTSARRRFKLTALDDDPVLNPCLARMLTGFGIDMPPASESWEDFDVAGHLGLVREAVSQRPDWEVKDDIYLGFFSFAKYLMYLDLDPERWQGADDDRPPVAENPMVRALCGDEGAWADDAGDIPHGQDLDDRGKPEDTFQVVDADSSQLEAILLAKKGASLVIQGPPGTGKSQTITNIIAELLGEGKTVLFVSEKMVALEVVKRRLDDVGLGDFCLELHSTKANRRSVAEELGRVLERGPVTVASRGVDAQKLLRVRDRLNAYVRAVHQPFGAAGITPYQAMGKVALLADVPDVVCDMPGHAAWDTAQLGGLKDSIEYLSQQMGQVWPLAEHPWKGCRLQSVTGEIRRSVETATEGVASTLRDMTDAASECVALLGAQAPTTWKSCLGLLQSVKLVLSSPGPEQRVLEDTSWRDPPAEMAEYLTTLNSYVEALAWLHDRYDPDIAISDHGRQDRRSRHGRDRNGDSLRGHREERRWPPDLQRGSLRRMNSPD
;
A
#
# COMPACT_ATOMS: atom_id res chain seq x y z
N MET A 1 -26.78 -12.74 8.93
CA MET A 1 -27.53 -11.49 8.67
C MET A 1 -26.81 -10.50 7.74
N ARG A 2 -25.48 -10.60 7.50
CA ARG A 2 -24.72 -9.59 6.71
C ARG A 2 -24.67 -9.77 5.18
N LEU A 3 -25.35 -10.76 4.61
CA LEU A 3 -25.38 -10.97 3.14
C LEU A 3 -26.78 -10.79 2.52
N GLY A 4 -27.83 -10.67 3.33
CA GLY A 4 -29.22 -10.67 2.83
C GLY A 4 -29.75 -9.30 2.35
N LEU A 5 -29.17 -8.19 2.81
CA LEU A 5 -29.62 -6.84 2.43
C LEU A 5 -28.97 -6.33 1.14
N LEU A 6 -27.71 -6.67 0.87
CA LEU A 6 -27.01 -6.24 -0.36
C LEU A 6 -27.39 -7.08 -1.60
N GLN A 7 -27.84 -8.33 -1.43
CA GLN A 7 -28.22 -9.19 -2.56
C GLN A 7 -29.58 -8.83 -3.19
N ARG A 8 -30.38 -7.97 -2.56
CA ARG A 8 -31.69 -7.55 -3.08
C ARG A 8 -31.62 -6.45 -4.14
N ILE A 9 -30.46 -5.82 -4.34
CA ILE A 9 -30.28 -4.71 -5.29
C ILE A 9 -29.99 -5.21 -6.72
N MET A 10 -29.73 -6.51 -6.95
CA MET A 10 -29.28 -7.00 -8.27
C MET A 10 -30.21 -7.96 -9.03
N LEU A 11 -31.38 -8.37 -8.52
CA LEU A 11 -32.31 -9.22 -9.28
C LEU A 11 -33.78 -8.87 -8.99
N PRO A 12 -34.63 -8.70 -10.02
CA PRO A 12 -36.06 -8.51 -9.81
C PRO A 12 -36.68 -9.80 -9.23
N PRO A 13 -37.65 -9.71 -8.30
CA PRO A 13 -38.26 -10.90 -7.72
C PRO A 13 -39.17 -11.61 -8.74
N PRO A 14 -39.28 -12.94 -8.68
CA PRO A 14 -40.27 -13.66 -9.46
C PRO A 14 -41.66 -13.39 -8.87
N ALA A 15 -42.60 -13.00 -9.72
CA ALA A 15 -44.00 -12.84 -9.35
C ALA A 15 -44.60 -14.20 -9.01
N THR A 16 -45.13 -14.40 -7.80
CA THR A 16 -46.25 -15.34 -7.52
C THR A 16 -46.84 -15.22 -6.11
N ALA A 17 -48.13 -14.87 -6.09
CA ALA A 17 -49.24 -15.33 -5.24
C ALA A 17 -49.17 -15.24 -3.69
N ALA A 18 -49.74 -14.14 -3.19
CA ALA A 18 -50.72 -13.95 -2.08
C ALA A 18 -50.98 -15.04 -1.01
N GLN A 19 -51.06 -14.59 0.26
CA GLN A 19 -52.28 -14.64 1.10
C GLN A 19 -52.11 -13.91 2.45
N GLY A 20 -53.03 -13.00 2.81
CA GLY A 20 -53.27 -12.61 4.21
C GLY A 20 -53.46 -11.14 4.60
N CYS A 21 -54.25 -10.35 3.85
CA CYS A 21 -54.99 -9.13 4.24
C CYS A 21 -54.41 -8.15 5.29
N TRP A 22 -53.87 -7.02 4.82
CA TRP A 22 -54.49 -5.69 4.90
C TRP A 22 -54.10 -4.91 3.63
N HIS A 23 -54.93 -4.98 2.59
CA HIS A 23 -54.71 -4.23 1.36
C HIS A 23 -55.18 -2.78 1.54
N ILE A 24 -54.24 -1.88 1.82
CA ILE A 24 -54.31 -0.50 1.34
C ILE A 24 -53.61 -0.51 -0.01
N ALA A 25 -54.24 0.05 -1.04
CA ALA A 25 -53.68 0.10 -2.38
C ALA A 25 -52.31 0.79 -2.35
N GLU A 26 -51.25 0.11 -2.80
CA GLU A 26 -49.87 0.63 -2.83
C GLU A 26 -49.68 1.86 -3.75
N GLY A 27 -50.73 2.32 -4.42
CA GLY A 27 -50.73 3.47 -5.32
C GLY A 27 -50.94 4.86 -4.67
N ASP A 28 -51.38 4.95 -3.42
CA ASP A 28 -51.79 6.23 -2.79
C ASP A 28 -50.92 6.68 -1.60
N LEU A 29 -49.86 5.93 -1.24
CA LEU A 29 -48.95 6.34 -0.15
C LEU A 29 -47.94 7.35 -0.67
N THR A 30 -47.85 8.52 -0.01
CA THR A 30 -46.77 9.48 -0.28
C THR A 30 -45.42 8.83 0.03
N VAL A 31 -44.33 9.33 -0.58
CA VAL A 31 -42.97 8.82 -0.31
C VAL A 31 -42.65 8.88 1.19
N THR A 32 -43.07 9.95 1.86
CA THR A 32 -42.95 10.15 3.30
C THR A 32 -43.70 9.10 4.13
N ASP A 33 -44.91 8.70 3.73
CA ASP A 33 -45.66 7.66 4.44
C ASP A 33 -45.01 6.28 4.30
N ARG A 34 -44.43 6.00 3.14
CA ARG A 34 -43.67 4.77 2.90
C ARG A 34 -42.45 4.71 3.81
N VAL A 35 -41.68 5.79 3.89
CA VAL A 35 -40.50 5.88 4.77
C VAL A 35 -40.90 5.71 6.23
N ALA A 36 -41.94 6.39 6.70
CA ALA A 36 -42.43 6.26 8.06
C ALA A 36 -42.86 4.83 8.39
N ARG A 37 -43.52 4.14 7.45
CA ARG A 37 -43.90 2.72 7.61
C ARG A 37 -42.68 1.80 7.70
N GLU A 38 -41.68 1.98 6.84
CA GLU A 38 -40.45 1.18 6.88
C GLU A 38 -39.66 1.41 8.18
N LEU A 39 -39.55 2.66 8.63
CA LEU A 39 -38.94 3.00 9.92
C LEU A 39 -39.70 2.31 11.08
N GLN A 40 -41.03 2.33 11.05
CA GLN A 40 -41.85 1.67 12.07
C GLN A 40 -41.71 0.14 12.03
N GLN A 41 -41.59 -0.48 10.86
CA GLN A 41 -41.31 -1.91 10.73
C GLN A 41 -39.91 -2.25 11.26
N ALA A 42 -38.89 -1.45 10.92
CA ALA A 42 -37.53 -1.61 11.43
C ALA A 42 -37.51 -1.50 12.96
N ARG A 43 -38.22 -0.52 13.53
CA ARG A 43 -38.43 -0.36 14.98
C ARG A 43 -39.02 -1.62 15.62
N GLN A 44 -40.10 -2.15 15.07
CA GLN A 44 -40.73 -3.36 15.59
C GLN A 44 -39.78 -4.58 15.52
N SER A 45 -38.95 -4.66 14.47
CA SER A 45 -37.98 -5.76 14.31
C SER A 45 -36.82 -5.72 15.31
N LEU A 46 -36.47 -4.54 15.83
CA LEU A 46 -35.38 -4.36 16.79
C LEU A 46 -35.77 -4.78 18.21
N MET A 47 -37.04 -4.63 18.58
CA MET A 47 -37.51 -5.05 19.91
C MET A 47 -37.82 -6.54 19.93
N ASP A 48 -36.87 -7.31 20.46
CA ASP A 48 -37.12 -8.69 20.81
C ASP A 48 -37.95 -8.75 22.11
N MET A 49 -39.27 -8.70 21.96
CA MET A 49 -40.23 -8.90 23.06
C MET A 49 -40.46 -10.40 23.35
N THR A 50 -39.67 -11.30 22.76
CA THR A 50 -39.77 -12.73 23.06
C THR A 50 -39.02 -13.07 24.34
N MET A 51 -39.38 -14.20 24.95
CA MET A 51 -38.71 -14.76 26.14
C MET A 51 -37.28 -15.27 25.90
N ARG A 52 -36.69 -14.97 24.73
CA ARG A 52 -35.27 -15.14 24.44
C ARG A 52 -34.44 -13.93 24.89
N ASN A 53 -35.09 -12.77 25.04
CA ASN A 53 -34.44 -11.56 25.52
C ASN A 53 -34.18 -11.64 27.03
N ARG A 54 -32.90 -11.54 27.44
CA ARG A 54 -32.49 -11.61 28.85
C ARG A 54 -33.03 -10.43 29.69
N LEU A 55 -33.45 -9.34 29.05
CA LEU A 55 -34.12 -8.22 29.72
C LEU A 55 -35.58 -8.56 30.09
N LEU A 56 -36.23 -9.53 29.45
CA LEU A 56 -37.59 -9.96 29.82
C LEU A 56 -37.59 -11.29 30.56
N HIS A 57 -36.62 -12.15 30.24
CA HIS A 57 -36.42 -13.44 30.87
C HIS A 57 -34.93 -13.72 31.04
N PHE A 58 -34.40 -13.24 32.16
CA PHE A 58 -33.08 -13.54 32.62
C PHE A 58 -33.00 -15.01 33.06
N ARG A 59 -32.04 -15.73 32.48
CA ARG A 59 -31.64 -17.06 32.93
C ARG A 59 -30.20 -16.98 33.42
N PRO A 60 -29.94 -17.34 34.69
CA PRO A 60 -28.59 -17.53 35.18
C PRO A 60 -27.88 -18.59 34.34
N THR A 61 -26.59 -18.38 34.11
CA THR A 61 -25.71 -19.29 33.38
C THR A 61 -24.49 -19.58 34.22
N LEU A 62 -24.20 -20.85 34.47
CA LEU A 62 -23.12 -21.30 35.35
C LEU A 62 -21.75 -20.66 35.08
N ARG A 63 -21.47 -20.23 33.85
CA ARG A 63 -20.14 -19.78 33.41
C ARG A 63 -20.01 -18.28 33.15
N THR A 64 -21.13 -17.57 33.02
CA THR A 64 -21.17 -16.17 32.52
C THR A 64 -22.07 -15.26 33.34
N THR A 65 -22.54 -15.73 34.49
CA THR A 65 -23.25 -14.92 35.48
C THR A 65 -22.79 -15.31 36.87
N ILE A 66 -22.73 -14.35 37.77
CA ILE A 66 -22.44 -14.58 39.19
C ILE A 66 -23.61 -14.00 39.99
N ARG A 67 -24.22 -14.82 40.84
CA ARG A 67 -25.22 -14.37 41.81
C ARG A 67 -24.49 -13.80 43.02
N ILE A 68 -24.86 -12.60 43.44
CA ILE A 68 -24.41 -12.00 44.69
C ILE A 68 -25.46 -12.35 45.75
N ILE A 69 -25.01 -12.96 46.86
CA ILE A 69 -25.89 -13.44 47.93
C ILE A 69 -25.63 -12.64 49.20
N ASP A 70 -26.61 -12.58 50.11
CA ASP A 70 -26.49 -11.85 51.39
C ASP A 70 -25.91 -10.43 51.23
N GLU A 71 -26.40 -9.68 50.23
CA GLU A 71 -26.08 -8.26 50.04
C GLU A 71 -27.37 -7.49 49.79
N LEU A 72 -27.41 -6.22 50.20
CA LEU A 72 -28.55 -5.34 50.01
C LEU A 72 -28.35 -4.46 48.76
N PRO A 73 -29.29 -4.43 47.80
CA PRO A 73 -29.17 -3.59 46.61
C PRO A 73 -28.89 -2.11 46.89
N ALA A 74 -29.52 -1.56 47.93
CA ALA A 74 -29.35 -0.15 48.32
C ALA A 74 -27.95 0.16 48.86
N GLU A 75 -27.36 -0.72 49.69
CA GLU A 75 -26.00 -0.51 50.19
C GLU A 75 -24.94 -0.75 49.10
N LEU A 76 -25.15 -1.73 48.20
CA LEU A 76 -24.28 -1.89 47.03
C LEU A 76 -24.29 -0.64 46.14
N TRP A 77 -25.47 -0.05 45.91
CA TRP A 77 -25.61 1.19 45.17
C TRP A 77 -24.83 2.33 45.82
N ARG A 78 -25.01 2.53 47.13
CA ARG A 78 -24.26 3.53 47.88
C ARG A 78 -22.76 3.32 47.78
N LEU A 79 -22.26 2.10 48.00
CA LEU A 79 -20.82 1.81 47.99
C LEU A 79 -20.20 1.99 46.60
N LEU A 80 -20.88 1.54 45.53
CA LEU A 80 -20.33 1.56 44.17
C LEU A 80 -20.55 2.91 43.47
N VAL A 81 -21.72 3.54 43.63
CA VAL A 81 -22.12 4.74 42.89
C VAL A 81 -21.86 6.01 43.71
N GLN A 82 -22.37 6.09 44.95
CA GLN A 82 -22.26 7.32 45.76
C GLN A 82 -20.86 7.50 46.35
N ASP A 83 -20.28 6.42 46.90
CA ASP A 83 -18.95 6.45 47.52
C ASP A 83 -17.83 6.16 46.50
N GLY A 84 -18.16 5.69 45.29
CA GLY A 84 -17.19 5.37 44.23
C GLY A 84 -16.17 4.27 44.59
N LYS A 85 -16.53 3.35 45.50
CA LYS A 85 -15.60 2.33 46.00
C LYS A 85 -15.49 1.14 45.04
N LYS A 86 -14.41 0.37 45.22
CA LYS A 86 -14.15 -0.88 44.48
C LYS A 86 -14.34 -2.06 45.42
N MET A 87 -15.18 -3.01 45.05
CA MET A 87 -15.51 -4.18 45.89
C MET A 87 -14.88 -5.46 45.36
N ALA A 88 -14.40 -6.36 46.22
CA ALA A 88 -13.79 -7.63 45.84
C ALA A 88 -14.77 -8.80 46.04
N PHE A 89 -14.63 -9.88 45.29
CA PHE A 89 -15.50 -11.06 45.47
C PHE A 89 -14.98 -12.01 46.56
N LEU A 90 -15.88 -12.54 47.37
CA LEU A 90 -15.64 -13.61 48.34
C LEU A 90 -16.25 -14.93 47.85
N ALA A 91 -15.47 -16.00 47.99
CA ALA A 91 -15.93 -17.35 47.71
C ALA A 91 -16.71 -17.93 48.90
N ARG A 92 -17.52 -18.96 48.64
CA ARG A 92 -18.37 -19.62 49.65
C ARG A 92 -17.57 -20.10 50.87
N GLU A 93 -16.38 -20.64 50.65
CA GLU A 93 -15.52 -21.13 51.74
C GLU A 93 -15.00 -20.01 52.64
N GLU A 94 -14.95 -18.77 52.13
CA GLU A 94 -14.38 -17.60 52.79
C GLU A 94 -15.42 -16.82 53.60
N HIS A 95 -16.71 -17.15 53.49
CA HIS A 95 -17.76 -16.47 54.25
C HIS A 95 -17.54 -16.57 55.77
N LYS A 96 -16.96 -17.68 56.24
CA LYS A 96 -16.66 -17.91 57.67
C LYS A 96 -15.54 -17.01 58.23
N LEU A 97 -14.78 -16.34 57.37
CA LEU A 97 -13.67 -15.47 57.79
C LEU A 97 -14.15 -14.05 58.18
N PHE A 98 -15.41 -13.72 57.91
CA PHE A 98 -16.02 -12.42 58.18
C PHE A 98 -17.29 -12.67 59.03
N ASP A 99 -17.40 -12.03 60.20
CA ASP A 99 -18.38 -12.35 61.25
C ASP A 99 -19.84 -12.45 60.74
N GLY A 100 -20.36 -13.67 60.65
CA GLY A 100 -21.77 -13.99 60.36
C GLY A 100 -22.08 -15.47 60.65
N PRO A 101 -23.31 -15.81 61.06
CA PRO A 101 -23.69 -17.21 61.24
C PRO A 101 -23.56 -17.97 59.91
N PRO A 102 -23.29 -19.28 59.93
CA PRO A 102 -23.26 -20.07 58.70
C PRO A 102 -24.58 -19.86 57.96
N LEU A 103 -24.53 -19.74 56.63
CA LEU A 103 -25.68 -19.96 55.75
C LEU A 103 -26.23 -21.36 56.10
N THR A 104 -27.19 -21.42 57.02
CA THR A 104 -27.90 -22.65 57.33
C THR A 104 -28.92 -22.84 56.23
N ASP A 105 -28.79 -23.94 55.49
CA ASP A 105 -29.91 -24.50 54.73
C ASP A 105 -31.08 -24.61 55.70
N HIS A 106 -32.12 -23.79 55.53
CA HIS A 106 -33.33 -23.89 56.33
C HIS A 106 -34.15 -25.11 55.88
N THR A 107 -33.64 -26.30 56.16
CA THR A 107 -34.40 -27.54 56.28
C THR A 107 -33.72 -28.37 57.36
N GLY A 108 -34.35 -28.43 58.54
CA GLY A 108 -33.90 -29.34 59.59
C GLY A 108 -34.13 -30.78 59.17
N ASP A 109 -33.08 -31.43 58.66
CA ASP A 109 -32.88 -32.87 58.71
C ASP A 109 -31.38 -33.16 58.48
N ASP A 110 -30.74 -33.88 59.39
CA ASP A 110 -29.29 -34.07 59.50
C ASP A 110 -28.68 -35.03 58.43
N ASP A 111 -29.33 -35.21 57.28
CA ASP A 111 -28.90 -36.13 56.20
C ASP A 111 -29.04 -35.51 54.79
N VAL A 112 -28.43 -34.34 54.55
CA VAL A 112 -28.34 -33.75 53.19
C VAL A 112 -26.92 -33.90 52.65
N GLU A 113 -26.75 -34.77 51.64
CA GLU A 113 -25.55 -34.86 50.82
C GLU A 113 -25.15 -33.47 50.28
N PRO A 114 -23.86 -33.17 50.09
CA PRO A 114 -23.44 -31.86 49.61
C PRO A 114 -24.09 -31.54 48.26
N LEU A 115 -25.01 -30.58 48.26
CA LEU A 115 -25.70 -30.02 47.08
C LEU A 115 -24.69 -29.32 46.16
N THR A 116 -23.95 -30.12 45.40
CA THR A 116 -23.13 -29.69 44.27
C THR A 116 -23.18 -30.77 43.19
N SER A 117 -24.36 -31.04 42.66
CA SER A 117 -24.44 -31.63 41.33
C SER A 117 -24.59 -30.48 40.32
N LEU A 118 -23.71 -30.44 39.31
CA LEU A 118 -23.74 -29.46 38.22
C LEU A 118 -25.04 -29.51 37.39
N GLU A 119 -25.88 -30.51 37.64
CA GLU A 119 -27.14 -30.80 36.94
C GLU A 119 -28.32 -30.02 37.53
N ASP A 120 -28.35 -29.75 38.85
CA ASP A 120 -29.47 -29.05 39.49
C ASP A 120 -29.53 -27.57 39.12
N MET A 121 -28.35 -26.91 39.02
CA MET A 121 -28.25 -25.53 38.53
C MET A 121 -28.51 -25.39 37.02
N ALA A 122 -28.36 -26.47 36.26
CA ALA A 122 -28.67 -26.50 34.83
C ALA A 122 -30.17 -26.75 34.56
N ASN A 123 -30.87 -27.40 35.49
CA ASN A 123 -32.29 -27.72 35.43
C ASN A 123 -33.22 -26.60 35.95
N GLY A 124 -32.69 -25.45 36.35
CA GLY A 124 -33.52 -24.33 36.83
C GLY A 124 -34.21 -24.61 38.17
N ALA A 125 -33.73 -25.60 38.93
CA ALA A 125 -34.09 -25.73 40.33
C ALA A 125 -33.33 -24.64 41.11
N ASP A 126 -34.01 -23.51 41.29
CA ASP A 126 -33.60 -22.47 42.23
C ASP A 126 -33.52 -23.12 43.62
N VAL A 127 -32.30 -23.30 44.15
CA VAL A 127 -32.15 -23.36 45.60
C VAL A 127 -32.53 -21.96 46.08
N ASP A 128 -33.66 -21.87 46.77
CA ASP A 128 -34.29 -20.62 47.22
C ASP A 128 -33.48 -20.02 48.38
N PHE A 129 -32.29 -19.51 48.07
CA PHE A 129 -31.62 -18.53 48.90
C PHE A 129 -32.37 -17.23 48.73
N THR A 130 -33.33 -16.97 49.62
CA THR A 130 -33.98 -15.66 49.74
C THR A 130 -32.91 -14.65 50.15
N GLN A 131 -32.74 -13.59 49.36
CA GLN A 131 -31.95 -12.46 49.84
C GLN A 131 -32.65 -11.87 51.07
N PRO A 132 -31.89 -11.37 52.07
CA PRO A 132 -32.50 -10.66 53.18
C PRO A 132 -33.28 -9.47 52.63
N GLY A 133 -34.60 -9.46 52.85
CA GLY A 133 -35.40 -8.28 52.58
C GLY A 133 -34.99 -7.17 53.54
N VAL A 134 -35.09 -5.92 53.09
CA VAL A 134 -34.81 -4.73 53.93
C VAL A 134 -35.61 -4.79 55.25
N GLU A 135 -36.81 -5.39 55.24
CA GLU A 135 -37.68 -5.59 56.40
C GLU A 135 -37.26 -6.74 57.34
N THR A 136 -36.54 -7.76 56.86
CA THR A 136 -36.02 -8.86 57.69
C THR A 136 -34.61 -8.63 58.20
N ALA A 137 -33.90 -7.64 57.67
CA ALA A 137 -32.51 -7.39 58.03
C ALA A 137 -32.33 -6.66 59.38
N LEU A 138 -33.30 -5.84 59.83
CA LEU A 138 -33.17 -5.04 61.05
C LEU A 138 -34.51 -4.70 61.72
N GLU A 139 -34.52 -4.71 63.06
CA GLU A 139 -35.54 -3.98 63.83
C GLU A 139 -35.33 -2.46 63.67
N PRO A 140 -36.39 -1.64 63.58
CA PRO A 140 -36.27 -0.19 63.39
C PRO A 140 -35.43 0.45 64.52
N GLY A 141 -34.24 0.95 64.16
CA GLY A 141 -33.30 1.62 65.07
C GLY A 141 -31.96 0.90 65.30
N GLN A 142 -31.77 -0.31 64.78
CA GLN A 142 -30.47 -1.00 64.82
C GLN A 142 -29.55 -0.59 63.66
N ALA A 143 -28.24 -0.53 63.90
CA ALA A 143 -27.24 -0.29 62.87
C ALA A 143 -27.09 -1.53 61.96
N LEU A 144 -26.90 -1.32 60.66
CA LEU A 144 -26.66 -2.40 59.69
C LEU A 144 -25.42 -3.23 60.11
N PRO A 145 -25.49 -4.57 60.03
CA PRO A 145 -24.34 -5.44 60.23
C PRO A 145 -23.16 -5.04 59.35
N SER A 146 -21.94 -5.18 59.88
CA SER A 146 -20.70 -4.78 59.18
C SER A 146 -20.52 -5.44 57.81
N ARG A 147 -21.10 -6.63 57.60
CA ARG A 147 -21.04 -7.36 56.33
C ARG A 147 -21.72 -6.65 55.16
N TYR A 148 -22.77 -5.86 55.40
CA TYR A 148 -23.47 -5.12 54.33
C TYR A 148 -22.80 -3.79 53.97
N ILE A 149 -21.79 -3.37 54.75
CA ILE A 149 -21.08 -2.10 54.58
C ILE A 149 -19.58 -2.29 54.30
N ASP A 150 -19.14 -3.54 54.14
CA ASP A 150 -17.76 -3.87 53.81
C ASP A 150 -17.49 -3.70 52.30
N LEU A 151 -16.30 -4.08 51.84
CA LEU A 151 -15.90 -3.98 50.43
C LEU A 151 -15.83 -5.33 49.74
N PHE A 152 -16.63 -6.28 50.21
CA PHE A 152 -16.66 -7.63 49.71
C PHE A 152 -18.06 -7.99 49.19
N LEU A 153 -18.09 -8.79 48.12
CA LEU A 153 -19.31 -9.29 47.50
C LEU A 153 -19.38 -10.79 47.74
N GLN A 154 -20.33 -11.24 48.54
CA GLN A 154 -20.48 -12.65 48.86
C GLN A 154 -21.07 -13.45 47.69
N THR A 155 -20.59 -14.67 47.46
CA THR A 155 -21.02 -15.52 46.34
C THR A 155 -21.19 -16.99 46.77
N ALA A 156 -22.13 -17.71 46.16
CA ALA A 156 -22.34 -19.13 46.44
C ALA A 156 -21.29 -20.06 45.78
N LEU A 157 -20.35 -19.50 45.01
CA LEU A 157 -19.39 -20.27 44.22
C LEU A 157 -18.15 -20.65 45.04
N SER A 158 -17.57 -21.82 44.74
CA SER A 158 -16.25 -22.19 45.24
C SER A 158 -15.19 -21.22 44.70
N ASP A 159 -14.06 -21.02 45.41
CA ASP A 159 -13.00 -20.11 44.93
C ASP A 159 -12.54 -20.44 43.50
N LYS A 160 -12.36 -21.73 43.19
CA LYS A 160 -11.95 -22.19 41.85
C LYS A 160 -12.96 -21.78 40.76
N ASP A 161 -14.25 -21.98 41.01
CA ASP A 161 -15.30 -21.67 40.05
C ASP A 161 -15.52 -20.16 39.92
N LEU A 162 -15.44 -19.44 41.04
CA LEU A 162 -15.51 -17.99 41.10
C LEU A 162 -14.41 -17.35 40.26
N GLN A 163 -13.15 -17.72 40.47
CA GLN A 163 -12.02 -17.19 39.68
C GLN A 163 -12.15 -17.53 38.19
N THR A 164 -12.58 -18.74 37.87
CA THR A 164 -12.78 -19.18 36.48
C THR A 164 -13.89 -18.38 35.79
N ASN A 165 -14.99 -18.13 36.49
CA ASN A 165 -16.12 -17.35 35.98
C ASN A 165 -15.77 -15.87 35.83
N LEU A 166 -15.14 -15.26 36.83
CA LEU A 166 -14.68 -13.87 36.78
C LEU A 166 -13.72 -13.64 35.61
N LEU A 167 -12.75 -14.55 35.39
CA LEU A 167 -11.84 -14.45 34.25
C LEU A 167 -12.57 -14.51 32.91
N ARG A 168 -13.56 -15.40 32.78
CA ARG A 168 -14.36 -15.50 31.54
C ARG A 168 -15.25 -14.29 31.31
N ILE A 169 -15.85 -13.77 32.38
CA ILE A 169 -16.67 -12.55 32.32
C ILE A 169 -15.79 -11.36 31.90
N ASP A 170 -14.63 -11.19 32.52
CA ASP A 170 -13.66 -10.15 32.17
C ASP A 170 -13.23 -10.23 30.70
N GLN A 171 -12.77 -11.41 30.24
CA GLN A 171 -12.36 -11.62 28.84
C GLN A 171 -13.50 -11.36 27.84
N ARG A 172 -14.72 -11.78 28.18
CA ARG A 172 -15.90 -11.57 27.32
C ARG A 172 -16.33 -10.11 27.29
N ALA A 173 -16.26 -9.40 28.42
CA ALA A 173 -16.54 -7.96 28.48
C ALA A 173 -15.51 -7.17 27.66
N ALA A 174 -14.21 -7.46 27.84
CA ALA A 174 -13.13 -6.85 27.07
C ALA A 174 -13.26 -7.12 25.56
N SER A 175 -13.60 -8.35 25.16
CA SER A 175 -13.85 -8.71 23.76
C SER A 175 -15.06 -7.98 23.19
N ALA A 176 -16.18 -7.89 23.94
CA ALA A 176 -17.36 -7.16 23.50
C ALA A 176 -17.08 -5.67 23.28
N LEU A 177 -16.31 -5.04 24.19
CA LEU A 177 -15.90 -3.66 24.07
C LEU A 177 -14.96 -3.45 22.87
N ALA A 178 -13.95 -4.31 22.69
CA ALA A 178 -12.99 -4.19 21.59
C ALA A 178 -13.64 -4.42 20.20
N GLU A 179 -14.58 -5.36 20.12
CA GLU A 179 -15.22 -5.74 18.85
C GLU A 179 -16.41 -4.86 18.47
N ARG A 180 -17.20 -4.41 19.45
CA ARG A 180 -18.49 -3.74 19.23
C ARG A 180 -18.56 -2.33 19.81
N GLY A 181 -17.56 -1.91 20.59
CA GLY A 181 -17.55 -0.59 21.24
C GLY A 181 -18.62 -0.39 22.32
N VAL A 182 -19.31 -1.45 22.75
CA VAL A 182 -20.40 -1.36 23.73
C VAL A 182 -20.06 -2.12 25.00
N ASN A 183 -20.28 -1.49 26.15
CA ASN A 183 -20.27 -2.20 27.42
C ASN A 183 -21.51 -3.09 27.53
N LEU A 184 -21.29 -4.37 27.81
CA LEU A 184 -22.36 -5.36 28.00
C LEU A 184 -22.42 -5.90 29.42
N LEU A 185 -21.49 -5.53 30.30
CA LEU A 185 -21.42 -6.05 31.66
C LEU A 185 -22.14 -5.11 32.62
N PHE A 186 -23.17 -5.65 33.29
CA PHE A 186 -23.97 -4.91 34.25
C PHE A 186 -24.17 -5.71 35.53
N LEU A 187 -24.28 -4.98 36.63
CA LEU A 187 -24.83 -5.46 37.88
C LEU A 187 -26.34 -5.22 37.85
N ALA A 188 -27.12 -6.30 37.70
CA ALA A 188 -28.56 -6.26 37.78
C ALA A 188 -29.00 -6.32 39.24
N MET A 189 -29.82 -5.36 39.65
CA MET A 189 -30.34 -5.23 41.02
C MET A 189 -31.86 -5.19 40.97
N GLY A 190 -32.49 -6.09 41.74
CA GLY A 190 -33.93 -6.28 41.74
C GLY A 190 -34.43 -6.98 40.48
N PHE A 191 -35.37 -7.90 40.64
CA PHE A 191 -35.98 -8.66 39.56
C PHE A 191 -37.49 -8.74 39.74
N LEU A 192 -38.23 -8.49 38.67
CA LEU A 192 -39.64 -8.84 38.60
C LEU A 192 -39.76 -10.32 38.20
N ALA A 193 -40.23 -11.16 39.11
CA ALA A 193 -40.73 -12.48 38.84
C ALA A 193 -42.20 -12.38 38.39
N TRP A 194 -42.52 -12.86 37.21
CA TRP A 194 -43.86 -12.70 36.62
C TRP A 194 -44.27 -13.93 35.80
N LYS A 195 -45.57 -14.16 35.67
CA LYS A 195 -46.14 -15.21 34.81
C LYS A 195 -46.91 -14.60 33.65
N GLN A 196 -46.85 -15.27 32.50
CA GLN A 196 -47.58 -14.86 31.30
C GLN A 196 -48.96 -15.51 31.26
N ASP A 197 -49.98 -14.73 30.88
CA ASP A 197 -51.34 -15.22 30.68
C ASP A 197 -51.35 -16.44 29.73
N GLY A 198 -51.98 -17.53 30.16
CA GLY A 198 -52.03 -18.80 29.43
C GLY A 198 -50.79 -19.69 29.55
N ARG A 199 -49.77 -19.31 30.34
CA ARG A 199 -48.63 -20.16 30.73
C ARG A 199 -48.33 -20.05 32.23
N GLU A 200 -49.30 -20.46 33.04
CA GLU A 200 -49.20 -20.39 34.51
C GLU A 200 -48.08 -21.27 35.10
N ASP A 201 -47.65 -22.31 34.38
CA ASP A 201 -46.58 -23.22 34.82
C ASP A 201 -45.17 -22.62 34.74
N LYS A 202 -44.99 -21.42 34.17
CA LYS A 202 -43.67 -20.86 33.92
C LYS A 202 -43.50 -19.44 34.46
N THR A 203 -42.64 -19.31 35.45
CA THR A 203 -42.20 -18.03 36.00
C THR A 203 -41.05 -17.47 35.17
N PHE A 204 -41.18 -16.21 34.77
CA PHE A 204 -40.17 -15.42 34.07
C PHE A 204 -39.56 -14.42 35.06
N ARG A 205 -38.29 -14.05 34.85
CA ARG A 205 -37.57 -13.08 35.70
C ARG A 205 -37.00 -11.97 34.83
N ALA A 206 -37.27 -10.71 35.14
CA ALA A 206 -36.74 -9.55 34.41
C ALA A 206 -35.98 -8.63 35.37
N PRO A 207 -34.74 -8.21 35.09
CA PRO A 207 -34.03 -7.26 35.95
C PRO A 207 -34.73 -5.91 35.96
N LEU A 208 -34.67 -5.18 37.08
CA LEU A 208 -35.27 -3.86 37.21
C LEU A 208 -34.25 -2.76 36.96
N ILE A 209 -33.16 -2.75 37.73
CA ILE A 209 -32.09 -1.75 37.67
C ILE A 209 -30.83 -2.41 37.14
N LEU A 210 -30.16 -1.76 36.19
CA LEU A 210 -28.94 -2.27 35.55
C LEU A 210 -27.85 -1.21 35.67
N LEU A 211 -26.86 -1.48 36.54
CA LEU A 211 -25.70 -0.63 36.78
C LEU A 211 -24.52 -1.09 35.89
N PRO A 212 -23.99 -0.24 34.99
CA PRO A 212 -22.77 -0.52 34.25
C PRO A 212 -21.59 -0.78 35.19
N VAL A 213 -20.89 -1.91 35.02
CA VAL A 213 -19.76 -2.27 35.89
C VAL A 213 -18.59 -2.86 35.10
N GLY A 214 -17.38 -2.64 35.61
CA GLY A 214 -16.14 -3.20 35.11
C GLY A 214 -15.51 -4.18 36.10
N LEU A 215 -14.68 -5.09 35.58
CA LEU A 215 -13.81 -5.94 36.40
C LEU A 215 -12.37 -5.48 36.25
N GLU A 216 -11.72 -5.20 37.38
CA GLU A 216 -10.32 -4.82 37.42
C GLU A 216 -9.48 -5.88 38.13
N ARG A 217 -8.31 -6.19 37.56
CA ARG A 217 -7.32 -7.05 38.23
C ARG A 217 -5.89 -6.61 37.90
N THR A 218 -5.15 -6.18 38.92
CA THR A 218 -3.76 -5.69 38.77
C THR A 218 -2.76 -6.80 38.46
N SER A 219 -2.99 -8.03 38.94
CA SER A 219 -2.15 -9.19 38.65
C SER A 219 -2.91 -10.50 38.86
N ALA A 220 -2.43 -11.59 38.27
CA ALA A 220 -3.07 -12.90 38.38
C ALA A 220 -3.20 -13.44 39.81
N ARG A 221 -2.42 -12.91 40.77
CA ARG A 221 -2.47 -13.29 42.20
C ARG A 221 -3.41 -12.41 43.04
N ARG A 222 -3.91 -11.31 42.49
CA ARG A 222 -4.85 -10.40 43.18
C ARG A 222 -6.29 -10.80 42.84
N ARG A 223 -7.22 -10.54 43.77
CA ARG A 223 -8.66 -10.70 43.54
C ARG A 223 -9.14 -9.73 42.48
N PHE A 224 -10.12 -10.14 41.68
CA PHE A 224 -10.88 -9.20 40.86
C PHE A 224 -11.63 -8.23 41.75
N LYS A 225 -11.69 -6.97 41.33
CA LYS A 225 -12.51 -5.94 41.94
C LYS A 225 -13.58 -5.51 40.94
N LEU A 226 -14.81 -5.41 41.42
CA LEU A 226 -15.92 -4.78 40.72
C LEU A 226 -15.86 -3.27 40.93
N THR A 227 -16.06 -2.52 39.86
CA THR A 227 -16.16 -1.05 39.90
C THR A 227 -17.39 -0.64 39.12
N ALA A 228 -18.13 0.37 39.60
CA ALA A 228 -19.07 1.07 38.73
C ALA A 228 -18.27 1.73 37.59
N LEU A 229 -18.87 1.76 36.40
CA LEU A 229 -18.36 2.57 35.30
C LEU A 229 -19.07 3.93 35.32
N ASP A 230 -18.49 4.91 34.65
CA ASP A 230 -19.03 6.27 34.55
C ASP A 230 -20.28 6.35 33.64
N ASP A 231 -20.68 5.25 33.01
CA ASP A 231 -21.91 5.17 32.21
C ASP A 231 -23.14 5.29 33.11
N ASP A 232 -24.18 5.99 32.63
CA ASP A 232 -25.43 6.14 33.37
C ASP A 232 -26.11 4.77 33.61
N PRO A 233 -26.57 4.48 34.83
CA PRO A 233 -27.44 3.35 35.12
C PRO A 233 -28.71 3.37 34.26
N VAL A 234 -29.29 2.20 34.04
CA VAL A 234 -30.46 2.03 33.17
C VAL A 234 -31.56 1.27 33.89
N LEU A 235 -32.77 1.83 33.94
CA LEU A 235 -33.98 1.07 34.24
C LEU A 235 -34.35 0.22 33.03
N ASN A 236 -34.69 -1.05 33.24
CA ASN A 236 -34.91 -1.99 32.15
C ASN A 236 -36.02 -1.51 31.18
N PRO A 237 -35.66 -1.09 29.96
CA PRO A 237 -36.61 -0.45 29.06
C PRO A 237 -37.56 -1.45 28.39
N CYS A 238 -37.08 -2.69 28.16
CA CYS A 238 -37.93 -3.75 27.63
C CYS A 238 -39.01 -4.12 28.64
N LEU A 239 -38.65 -4.16 29.93
CA LEU A 239 -39.60 -4.39 31.01
C LEU A 239 -40.59 -3.23 31.11
N ALA A 240 -40.13 -1.97 31.12
CA ALA A 240 -41.03 -0.81 31.15
C ALA A 240 -42.07 -0.86 30.02
N ARG A 241 -41.64 -1.16 28.78
CA ARG A 241 -42.55 -1.34 27.64
C ARG A 241 -43.53 -2.51 27.83
N MET A 242 -43.05 -3.63 28.38
CA MET A 242 -43.90 -4.80 28.66
C MET A 242 -44.99 -4.44 29.67
N LEU A 243 -44.64 -3.71 30.73
CA LEU A 243 -45.57 -3.26 31.76
C LEU A 243 -46.66 -2.35 31.17
N THR A 244 -46.32 -1.42 30.29
CA THR A 244 -47.30 -0.54 29.62
C THR A 244 -48.33 -1.36 28.81
N GLY A 245 -47.90 -2.47 28.19
CA GLY A 245 -48.81 -3.40 27.50
C GLY A 245 -49.84 -4.06 28.41
N PHE A 246 -49.59 -4.07 29.72
CA PHE A 246 -50.50 -4.55 30.76
C PHE A 246 -51.19 -3.41 31.53
N GLY A 247 -51.03 -2.15 31.10
CA GLY A 247 -51.60 -0.97 31.76
C GLY A 247 -50.90 -0.60 33.07
N ILE A 248 -49.67 -1.07 33.29
CA ILE A 248 -48.83 -0.72 34.44
C ILE A 248 -47.72 0.20 33.94
N ASP A 249 -47.59 1.38 34.53
CA ASP A 249 -46.47 2.27 34.20
C ASP A 249 -45.30 1.99 35.14
N MET A 250 -44.11 1.87 34.55
CA MET A 250 -42.87 1.75 35.32
C MET A 250 -42.60 3.10 36.02
N PRO A 251 -42.38 3.13 37.35
CA PRO A 251 -41.97 4.34 38.04
C PRO A 251 -40.75 4.97 37.35
N PRO A 252 -40.72 6.30 37.15
CA PRO A 252 -39.57 6.95 36.53
C PRO A 252 -38.33 6.87 37.42
N ALA A 253 -37.15 7.01 36.81
CA ALA A 253 -35.91 7.25 37.56
C ALA A 253 -35.92 8.66 38.18
N SER A 254 -35.13 8.89 39.22
CA SER A 254 -34.86 10.25 39.73
C SER A 254 -34.11 11.07 38.68
N GLU A 255 -34.14 12.40 38.83
CA GLU A 255 -33.40 13.32 37.93
C GLU A 255 -31.88 13.09 37.98
N SER A 256 -31.36 12.62 39.12
CA SER A 256 -29.95 12.30 39.35
C SER A 256 -29.80 10.86 39.84
N TRP A 257 -28.85 10.12 39.26
CA TRP A 257 -28.49 8.77 39.70
C TRP A 257 -27.68 8.75 41.01
N GLU A 258 -27.01 9.86 41.36
CA GLU A 258 -26.26 9.96 42.62
C GLU A 258 -27.20 9.91 43.83
N ASP A 259 -28.38 10.53 43.72
CA ASP A 259 -29.40 10.58 44.77
C ASP A 259 -30.49 9.51 44.61
N PHE A 260 -30.28 8.52 43.74
CA PHE A 260 -31.29 7.50 43.45
C PHE A 260 -31.49 6.54 44.63
N ASP A 261 -32.70 6.55 45.20
CA ASP A 261 -33.12 5.60 46.24
C ASP A 261 -33.58 4.27 45.62
N VAL A 262 -32.66 3.30 45.60
CA VAL A 262 -32.93 1.94 45.09
C VAL A 262 -34.04 1.25 45.88
N ALA A 263 -34.04 1.33 47.20
CA ALA A 263 -35.02 0.64 48.03
C ALA A 263 -36.43 1.24 47.82
N GLY A 264 -36.51 2.57 47.81
CA GLY A 264 -37.75 3.29 47.48
C GLY A 264 -38.27 2.96 46.10
N HIS A 265 -37.40 2.92 45.08
CA HIS A 265 -37.80 2.57 43.71
C HIS A 265 -38.32 1.13 43.61
N LEU A 266 -37.65 0.15 44.20
CA LEU A 266 -38.13 -1.24 44.25
C LEU A 266 -39.48 -1.35 44.98
N GLY A 267 -39.69 -0.56 46.04
CA GLY A 267 -40.97 -0.44 46.74
C GLY A 267 -42.10 0.11 45.86
N LEU A 268 -41.85 1.17 45.09
CA LEU A 268 -42.83 1.72 44.14
C LEU A 268 -43.18 0.71 43.05
N VAL A 269 -42.21 -0.05 42.55
CA VAL A 269 -42.48 -1.12 41.58
C VAL A 269 -43.32 -2.23 42.21
N ARG A 270 -43.03 -2.64 43.46
CA ARG A 270 -43.85 -3.62 44.21
C ARG A 270 -45.30 -3.17 44.32
N GLU A 271 -45.52 -1.90 44.65
CA GLU A 271 -46.86 -1.30 44.71
C GLU A 271 -47.56 -1.32 43.36
N ALA A 272 -46.86 -0.93 42.28
CA ALA A 272 -47.39 -0.91 40.92
C ALA A 272 -47.82 -2.29 40.40
N VAL A 273 -47.13 -3.36 40.80
CA VAL A 273 -47.46 -4.75 40.39
C VAL A 273 -48.37 -5.50 41.39
N SER A 274 -48.61 -4.95 42.58
CA SER A 274 -49.38 -5.57 43.68
C SER A 274 -50.76 -6.08 43.29
N GLN A 275 -51.41 -5.46 42.31
CA GLN A 275 -52.72 -5.86 41.80
C GLN A 275 -52.70 -7.21 41.06
N ARG A 276 -51.51 -7.81 40.86
CA ARG A 276 -51.34 -9.10 40.20
C ARG A 276 -50.77 -10.13 41.18
N PRO A 277 -51.52 -11.20 41.51
CA PRO A 277 -51.12 -12.15 42.54
C PRO A 277 -49.92 -13.03 42.17
N ASP A 278 -49.66 -13.24 40.87
CA ASP A 278 -48.55 -14.06 40.36
C ASP A 278 -47.26 -13.27 40.09
N TRP A 279 -47.21 -12.01 40.49
CA TRP A 279 -46.11 -11.10 40.21
C TRP A 279 -45.44 -10.69 41.52
N GLU A 280 -44.12 -10.82 41.57
CA GLU A 280 -43.33 -10.58 42.78
C GLU A 280 -42.04 -9.86 42.41
N VAL A 281 -41.67 -8.83 43.17
CA VAL A 281 -40.35 -8.20 43.04
C VAL A 281 -39.41 -8.82 44.05
N LYS A 282 -38.35 -9.46 43.55
CA LYS A 282 -37.27 -10.04 44.35
C LYS A 282 -36.08 -9.09 44.36
N ASP A 283 -35.37 -9.00 45.48
CA ASP A 283 -34.21 -8.11 45.62
C ASP A 283 -32.93 -8.67 44.99
N ASP A 284 -33.00 -9.87 44.40
CA ASP A 284 -31.92 -10.60 43.75
C ASP A 284 -30.91 -9.73 42.99
N ILE A 285 -29.62 -10.05 43.16
CA ILE A 285 -28.50 -9.33 42.56
C ILE A 285 -27.67 -10.28 41.70
N TYR A 286 -27.45 -9.91 40.43
CA TYR A 286 -26.67 -10.70 39.49
C TYR A 286 -25.69 -9.84 38.70
N LEU A 287 -24.43 -10.28 38.64
CA LEU A 287 -23.47 -9.81 37.66
C LEU A 287 -23.67 -10.60 36.36
N GLY A 288 -23.88 -9.91 35.24
CA GLY A 288 -24.11 -10.59 33.96
C GLY A 288 -24.09 -9.69 32.73
N PHE A 289 -24.28 -10.34 31.58
CA PHE A 289 -24.30 -9.66 30.29
C PHE A 289 -25.70 -9.26 29.83
N PHE A 290 -25.90 -7.95 29.62
CA PHE A 290 -27.15 -7.35 29.16
C PHE A 290 -26.86 -6.43 27.97
N SER A 291 -27.74 -6.42 26.97
CA SER A 291 -27.51 -5.70 25.71
C SER A 291 -28.68 -4.77 25.41
N PHE A 292 -28.41 -3.46 25.49
CA PHE A 292 -29.39 -2.40 25.25
C PHE A 292 -29.34 -1.80 23.85
N ALA A 293 -28.32 -2.14 23.04
CA ALA A 293 -28.07 -1.50 21.75
C ALA A 293 -29.31 -1.44 20.85
N LYS A 294 -30.11 -2.51 20.83
CA LYS A 294 -31.35 -2.57 20.03
C LYS A 294 -32.43 -1.61 20.51
N TYR A 295 -32.50 -1.32 21.81
CA TYR A 295 -33.49 -0.40 22.36
C TYR A 295 -33.15 1.06 22.07
N LEU A 296 -31.89 1.47 22.21
CA LEU A 296 -31.46 2.81 21.81
C LEU A 296 -31.74 3.04 20.31
N MET A 297 -31.40 2.06 19.46
CA MET A 297 -31.77 2.11 18.04
C MET A 297 -33.29 2.16 17.81
N TYR A 298 -34.09 1.47 18.62
CA TYR A 298 -35.55 1.53 18.54
C TYR A 298 -36.09 2.94 18.83
N LEU A 299 -35.47 3.63 19.79
CA LEU A 299 -35.78 5.01 20.10
C LEU A 299 -35.28 5.94 18.99
N ASP A 300 -34.06 5.77 18.49
CA ASP A 300 -33.49 6.60 17.43
C ASP A 300 -34.24 6.50 16.11
N LEU A 301 -34.92 5.38 15.84
CA LEU A 301 -35.75 5.24 14.64
C LEU A 301 -37.13 5.89 14.79
N ASP A 302 -37.46 6.46 15.94
CA ASP A 302 -38.73 7.16 16.16
C ASP A 302 -38.80 8.48 15.42
N PRO A 303 -39.64 8.64 14.38
CA PRO A 303 -39.71 9.89 13.64
C PRO A 303 -40.07 11.09 14.51
N GLU A 304 -40.85 10.90 15.58
CA GLU A 304 -41.26 11.95 16.51
C GLU A 304 -40.08 12.56 17.28
N ARG A 305 -39.03 11.77 17.55
CA ARG A 305 -37.83 12.26 18.25
C ARG A 305 -36.94 13.15 17.39
N TRP A 306 -37.14 13.13 16.09
CA TRP A 306 -36.39 13.96 15.13
C TRP A 306 -37.22 15.14 14.60
N GLN A 307 -38.39 15.40 15.19
CA GLN A 307 -39.17 16.60 14.91
C GLN A 307 -38.63 17.74 15.77
N GLY A 308 -37.76 18.57 15.18
CA GLY A 308 -37.17 19.71 15.87
C GLY A 308 -38.20 20.81 16.10
N ALA A 309 -38.39 21.17 17.37
CA ALA A 309 -39.12 22.38 17.79
C ALA A 309 -38.28 23.67 17.68
N ASP A 310 -36.97 23.58 17.36
CA ASP A 310 -36.02 24.70 17.38
C ASP A 310 -34.89 24.65 16.31
N ASP A 311 -34.91 23.69 15.37
CA ASP A 311 -33.84 23.54 14.38
C ASP A 311 -34.50 23.34 13.00
N ASP A 312 -34.11 24.11 11.98
CA ASP A 312 -34.63 24.09 10.58
C ASP A 312 -34.39 22.74 9.85
N ARG A 313 -34.19 21.65 10.59
CA ARG A 313 -33.93 20.32 10.06
C ARG A 313 -35.24 19.72 9.55
N PRO A 314 -35.27 19.24 8.30
CA PRO A 314 -36.43 18.53 7.80
C PRO A 314 -36.64 17.24 8.62
N PRO A 315 -37.89 16.76 8.76
CA PRO A 315 -38.20 15.48 9.39
C PRO A 315 -37.30 14.37 8.85
N VAL A 316 -36.94 13.40 9.70
CA VAL A 316 -36.07 12.27 9.29
C VAL A 316 -36.59 11.54 8.05
N ALA A 317 -37.92 11.52 7.85
CA ALA A 317 -38.56 10.91 6.70
C ALA A 317 -38.31 11.66 5.36
N GLU A 318 -37.90 12.92 5.42
CA GLU A 318 -37.58 13.75 4.25
C GLU A 318 -36.09 13.72 3.89
N ASN A 319 -35.23 13.19 4.77
CA ASN A 319 -33.80 13.08 4.52
C ASN A 319 -33.53 12.21 3.26
N PRO A 320 -32.75 12.70 2.27
CA PRO A 320 -32.51 11.98 1.03
C PRO A 320 -31.89 10.59 1.22
N MET A 321 -30.95 10.43 2.17
CA MET A 321 -30.33 9.13 2.45
C MET A 321 -31.31 8.16 3.10
N VAL A 322 -32.15 8.64 4.03
CA VAL A 322 -33.16 7.80 4.69
C VAL A 322 -34.20 7.34 3.66
N ARG A 323 -34.65 8.24 2.78
CA ARG A 323 -35.53 7.91 1.65
C ARG A 323 -34.92 6.86 0.73
N ALA A 324 -33.66 7.03 0.33
CA ALA A 324 -32.94 6.06 -0.49
C ALA A 324 -32.83 4.69 0.18
N LEU A 325 -32.52 4.64 1.48
CA LEU A 325 -32.48 3.40 2.27
C LEU A 325 -33.86 2.71 2.39
N CYS A 326 -34.94 3.48 2.35
CA CYS A 326 -36.33 2.99 2.32
C CYS A 326 -36.85 2.66 0.91
N GLY A 327 -35.99 2.68 -0.12
CA GLY A 327 -36.31 2.25 -1.48
C GLY A 327 -36.76 3.35 -2.45
N ASP A 328 -36.55 4.63 -2.11
CA ASP A 328 -36.70 5.74 -3.06
C ASP A 328 -35.40 5.96 -3.83
N GLU A 329 -35.21 5.21 -4.92
CA GLU A 329 -34.01 5.26 -5.76
C GLU A 329 -33.75 6.65 -6.37
N GLY A 330 -34.81 7.47 -6.53
CA GLY A 330 -34.71 8.83 -7.06
C GLY A 330 -34.30 9.89 -6.02
N ALA A 331 -34.34 9.57 -4.73
CA ALA A 331 -33.82 10.45 -3.68
C ALA A 331 -32.29 10.54 -3.69
N TRP A 332 -31.62 9.52 -4.24
CA TRP A 332 -30.19 9.51 -4.50
C TRP A 332 -29.90 10.11 -5.89
N ALA A 333 -30.23 11.38 -6.08
CA ALA A 333 -29.74 12.11 -7.25
C ALA A 333 -28.33 12.60 -6.92
N ASP A 334 -27.31 11.95 -7.48
CA ASP A 334 -25.93 12.42 -7.44
C ASP A 334 -25.86 13.80 -8.10
N ASP A 335 -25.77 14.85 -7.27
CA ASP A 335 -25.36 16.19 -7.72
C ASP A 335 -23.82 16.29 -7.81
N ALA A 336 -23.13 15.14 -7.74
CA ALA A 336 -21.74 15.01 -8.09
C ALA A 336 -21.61 15.19 -9.61
N GLY A 337 -21.64 16.46 -10.07
CA GLY A 337 -21.60 16.84 -11.48
C GLY A 337 -20.39 16.28 -12.26
N ASP A 338 -19.58 17.14 -12.86
CA ASP A 338 -18.43 16.68 -13.63
C ASP A 338 -17.29 16.21 -12.68
N ILE A 339 -17.13 14.89 -12.56
CA ILE A 339 -16.15 14.20 -11.70
C ILE A 339 -14.77 14.28 -12.36
N PRO A 340 -13.75 14.85 -11.71
CA PRO A 340 -12.41 14.90 -12.30
C PRO A 340 -11.77 13.52 -12.28
N HIS A 341 -11.38 13.01 -13.45
CA HIS A 341 -10.56 11.82 -13.55
C HIS A 341 -9.08 12.18 -13.50
N GLY A 342 -8.29 11.33 -12.84
CA GLY A 342 -6.84 11.42 -12.55
C GLY A 342 -6.02 12.54 -13.21
N GLN A 343 -6.03 12.64 -14.54
CA GLN A 343 -5.19 13.55 -15.32
C GLN A 343 -5.57 15.03 -15.18
N ASP A 344 -6.82 15.33 -14.83
CA ASP A 344 -7.35 16.70 -14.76
C ASP A 344 -7.51 17.22 -13.32
N LEU A 345 -7.08 16.43 -12.32
CA LEU A 345 -7.23 16.77 -10.89
C LEU A 345 -6.50 18.09 -10.55
N ASP A 346 -5.31 18.29 -11.12
CA ASP A 346 -4.50 19.48 -10.89
C ASP A 346 -5.04 20.73 -11.59
N ASP A 347 -5.83 20.56 -12.66
CA ASP A 347 -6.31 21.68 -13.47
C ASP A 347 -7.57 22.35 -12.87
N ARG A 348 -8.26 21.68 -11.92
CA ARG A 348 -9.54 22.16 -11.35
C ARG A 348 -9.45 22.76 -9.95
N GLY A 349 -8.29 22.72 -9.29
CA GLY A 349 -8.09 23.29 -7.96
C GLY A 349 -6.68 23.84 -7.79
N LYS A 350 -6.56 24.96 -7.10
CA LYS A 350 -5.23 25.51 -6.77
C LYS A 350 -4.70 24.86 -5.50
N PRO A 351 -3.37 24.77 -5.31
CA PRO A 351 -2.79 24.27 -4.07
C PRO A 351 -3.23 25.07 -2.82
N GLU A 352 -3.58 26.35 -2.97
CA GLU A 352 -4.09 27.19 -1.87
C GLU A 352 -5.46 26.76 -1.34
N ASP A 353 -6.26 26.09 -2.18
CA ASP A 353 -7.61 25.64 -1.85
C ASP A 353 -7.60 24.20 -1.32
N THR A 354 -6.44 23.63 -1.02
CA THR A 354 -6.26 22.24 -0.60
C THR A 354 -5.71 22.18 0.83
N PHE A 355 -6.31 21.35 1.67
CA PHE A 355 -6.03 21.20 3.10
C PHE A 355 -5.58 19.77 3.45
N GLN A 356 -5.00 19.05 2.49
CA GLN A 356 -4.40 17.74 2.73
C GLN A 356 -3.24 17.83 3.73
N VAL A 357 -3.23 16.90 4.67
CA VAL A 357 -2.26 16.87 5.78
C VAL A 357 -1.30 15.68 5.69
N VAL A 358 -1.63 14.70 4.85
CA VAL A 358 -0.81 13.52 4.54
C VAL A 358 -0.81 13.28 3.03
N ASP A 359 0.17 12.53 2.53
CA ASP A 359 0.27 12.23 1.10
C ASP A 359 -1.02 11.60 0.55
N ALA A 360 -1.30 11.79 -0.74
CA ALA A 360 -2.41 11.13 -1.42
C ALA A 360 -2.00 10.77 -2.85
N ASP A 361 -2.34 9.55 -3.29
CA ASP A 361 -2.26 9.22 -4.71
C ASP A 361 -3.46 9.80 -5.49
N SER A 362 -3.45 9.68 -6.82
CA SER A 362 -4.51 10.24 -7.68
C SER A 362 -5.90 9.68 -7.37
N SER A 363 -6.01 8.40 -7.01
CA SER A 363 -7.30 7.77 -6.69
C SER A 363 -7.85 8.22 -5.33
N GLN A 364 -6.96 8.41 -4.36
CA GLN A 364 -7.30 8.97 -3.05
C GLN A 364 -7.70 10.44 -3.19
N LEU A 365 -7.00 11.21 -4.03
CA LEU A 365 -7.30 12.60 -4.31
C LEU A 365 -8.68 12.79 -4.95
N GLU A 366 -9.04 11.95 -5.92
CA GLU A 366 -10.38 11.94 -6.52
C GLU A 366 -11.47 11.75 -5.46
N ALA A 367 -11.29 10.78 -4.55
CA ALA A 367 -12.23 10.54 -3.45
C ALA A 367 -12.33 11.73 -2.47
N ILE A 368 -11.20 12.37 -2.17
CA ILE A 368 -11.15 13.56 -1.31
C ILE A 368 -11.92 14.73 -1.93
N LEU A 369 -11.70 15.01 -3.22
CA LEU A 369 -12.38 16.09 -3.94
C LEU A 369 -13.88 15.84 -4.09
N LEU A 370 -14.30 14.59 -4.27
CA LEU A 370 -15.72 14.20 -4.28
C LEU A 370 -16.38 14.46 -2.92
N ALA A 371 -15.74 14.03 -1.82
CA ALA A 371 -16.23 14.28 -0.48
C ALA A 371 -16.35 15.79 -0.20
N LYS A 372 -15.35 16.58 -0.63
CA LYS A 372 -15.33 18.03 -0.50
C LYS A 372 -16.52 18.70 -1.19
N LYS A 373 -16.87 18.26 -2.40
CA LYS A 373 -18.06 18.71 -3.14
C LYS A 373 -19.39 18.32 -2.50
N GLY A 374 -19.38 17.50 -1.44
CA GLY A 374 -20.59 17.02 -0.76
C GLY A 374 -21.18 15.74 -1.37
N ALA A 375 -20.43 15.03 -2.21
CA ALA A 375 -20.88 13.77 -2.79
C ALA A 375 -20.96 12.66 -1.73
N SER A 376 -22.01 11.85 -1.79
CA SER A 376 -22.12 10.64 -0.99
C SER A 376 -21.47 9.47 -1.73
N LEU A 377 -20.43 8.86 -1.15
CA LEU A 377 -19.54 7.96 -1.88
C LEU A 377 -19.20 6.69 -1.09
N VAL A 378 -18.93 5.62 -1.82
CA VAL A 378 -18.46 4.34 -1.29
C VAL A 378 -17.03 4.10 -1.78
N ILE A 379 -16.06 4.13 -0.86
CA ILE A 379 -14.65 3.88 -1.17
C ILE A 379 -14.31 2.43 -0.82
N GLN A 380 -13.93 1.65 -1.83
CA GLN A 380 -13.42 0.29 -1.64
C GLN A 380 -11.91 0.24 -1.86
N GLY A 381 -11.18 -0.20 -0.83
CA GLY A 381 -9.73 -0.35 -0.89
C GLY A 381 -9.25 -1.68 -0.30
N PRO A 382 -8.47 -2.51 -1.02
CA PRO A 382 -7.78 -3.67 -0.44
C PRO A 382 -6.92 -3.33 0.79
N PRO A 383 -6.52 -4.32 1.61
CA PRO A 383 -5.57 -4.08 2.71
C PRO A 383 -4.28 -3.40 2.19
N GLY A 384 -3.79 -2.39 2.90
CA GLY A 384 -2.57 -1.65 2.52
C GLY A 384 -2.75 -0.46 1.57
N THR A 385 -3.95 -0.23 1.01
CA THR A 385 -4.23 0.89 0.06
C THR A 385 -4.43 2.27 0.70
N GLY A 386 -3.97 2.48 1.94
CA GLY A 386 -4.03 3.79 2.57
C GLY A 386 -5.44 4.28 2.99
N LYS A 387 -6.45 3.42 3.13
CA LYS A 387 -7.83 3.84 3.55
C LYS A 387 -7.87 4.84 4.71
N SER A 388 -7.15 4.58 5.80
CA SER A 388 -7.11 5.49 6.96
C SER A 388 -6.45 6.83 6.64
N GLN A 389 -5.49 6.85 5.70
CA GLN A 389 -4.84 8.05 5.19
C GLN A 389 -5.83 8.88 4.35
N THR A 390 -6.60 8.23 3.46
CA THR A 390 -7.70 8.87 2.73
C THR A 390 -8.74 9.48 3.67
N ILE A 391 -9.17 8.74 4.71
CA ILE A 391 -10.11 9.25 5.72
C ILE A 391 -9.54 10.47 6.43
N THR A 392 -8.26 10.43 6.82
CA THR A 392 -7.59 11.55 7.50
C THR A 392 -7.61 12.81 6.64
N ASN A 393 -7.29 12.69 5.35
CA ASN A 393 -7.33 13.82 4.43
C ASN A 393 -8.75 14.32 4.15
N ILE A 394 -9.75 13.43 4.06
CA ILE A 394 -11.16 13.85 3.93
C ILE A 394 -11.58 14.68 5.15
N ILE A 395 -11.26 14.21 6.36
CA ILE A 395 -11.58 14.95 7.60
C ILE A 395 -10.87 16.30 7.59
N ALA A 396 -9.57 16.34 7.27
CA ALA A 396 -8.81 17.59 7.24
C ALA A 396 -9.34 18.60 6.21
N GLU A 397 -9.76 18.13 5.03
CA GLU A 397 -10.38 18.98 3.99
C GLU A 397 -11.71 19.58 4.44
N LEU A 398 -12.60 18.75 4.99
CA LEU A 398 -13.90 19.23 5.46
C LEU A 398 -13.75 20.18 6.66
N LEU A 399 -12.81 19.90 7.58
CA LEU A 399 -12.46 20.82 8.66
C LEU A 399 -11.88 22.14 8.12
N GLY A 400 -11.05 22.09 7.08
CA GLY A 400 -10.51 23.28 6.41
C GLY A 400 -11.57 24.16 5.75
N GLU A 401 -12.68 23.58 5.32
CA GLU A 401 -13.88 24.29 4.84
C GLU A 401 -14.81 24.79 5.96
N GLY A 402 -14.48 24.53 7.23
CA GLY A 402 -15.31 24.91 8.38
C GLY A 402 -16.52 24.00 8.60
N LYS A 403 -16.54 22.80 8.02
CA LYS A 403 -17.61 21.81 8.24
C LYS A 403 -17.35 21.00 9.51
N THR A 404 -18.41 20.49 10.13
CA THR A 404 -18.33 19.50 11.20
C THR A 404 -18.31 18.10 10.60
N VAL A 405 -17.55 17.18 11.21
CA VAL A 405 -17.39 15.80 10.70
C VAL A 405 -17.67 14.81 11.82
N LEU A 406 -18.64 13.91 11.58
CA LEU A 406 -18.89 12.76 12.45
C LEU A 406 -18.25 11.52 11.82
N PHE A 407 -17.18 11.02 12.42
CA PHE A 407 -16.53 9.78 11.99
C PHE A 407 -17.00 8.59 12.84
N VAL A 408 -17.63 7.61 12.20
CA VAL A 408 -18.18 6.41 12.85
C VAL A 408 -17.48 5.17 12.31
N SER A 409 -17.17 4.22 13.18
CA SER A 409 -16.64 2.91 12.81
C SER A 409 -17.19 1.81 13.70
N GLU A 410 -17.32 0.59 13.15
CA GLU A 410 -17.68 -0.59 13.93
C GLU A 410 -16.59 -0.98 14.93
N LYS A 411 -15.31 -0.72 14.60
CA LYS A 411 -14.16 -1.17 15.38
C LYS A 411 -13.42 0.00 16.02
N MET A 412 -13.18 -0.09 17.32
CA MET A 412 -12.40 0.89 18.09
C MET A 412 -11.02 1.16 17.49
N VAL A 413 -10.31 0.11 17.06
CA VAL A 413 -8.97 0.23 16.46
C VAL A 413 -8.96 1.15 15.23
N ALA A 414 -10.03 1.18 14.44
CA ALA A 414 -10.11 2.07 13.28
C ALA A 414 -10.25 3.54 13.70
N LEU A 415 -11.01 3.82 14.76
CA LEU A 415 -11.15 5.15 15.35
C LEU A 415 -9.80 5.62 15.90
N GLU A 416 -9.13 4.79 16.70
CA GLU A 416 -7.84 5.10 17.31
C GLU A 416 -6.75 5.39 16.26
N VAL A 417 -6.70 4.63 15.17
CA VAL A 417 -5.71 4.82 14.10
C VAL A 417 -5.90 6.16 13.38
N VAL A 418 -7.14 6.55 13.09
CA VAL A 418 -7.43 7.84 12.44
C VAL A 418 -7.18 8.98 13.42
N LYS A 419 -7.62 8.84 14.67
CA LYS A 419 -7.39 9.83 15.72
C LYS A 419 -5.91 10.09 15.95
N ARG A 420 -5.10 9.04 16.07
CA ARG A 420 -3.63 9.19 16.19
C ARG A 420 -3.04 9.94 15.01
N ARG A 421 -3.49 9.67 13.77
CA ARG A 421 -3.01 10.41 12.59
C ARG A 421 -3.40 11.88 12.64
N LEU A 422 -4.59 12.21 13.13
CA LEU A 422 -5.03 13.59 13.34
C LEU A 422 -4.21 14.26 14.46
N ASP A 423 -3.90 13.56 15.55
CA ASP A 423 -3.00 14.03 16.60
C ASP A 423 -1.60 14.33 16.03
N ASP A 424 -1.04 13.41 15.24
CA ASP A 424 0.30 13.51 14.65
C ASP A 424 0.46 14.75 13.75
N VAL A 425 -0.64 15.22 13.12
CA VAL A 425 -0.67 16.43 12.28
C VAL A 425 -1.19 17.67 13.01
N GLY A 426 -1.45 17.58 14.32
CA GLY A 426 -1.91 18.69 15.16
C GLY A 426 -3.39 19.04 15.03
N LEU A 427 -4.20 18.16 14.42
CA LEU A 427 -5.67 18.28 14.34
C LEU A 427 -6.41 17.57 15.48
N GLY A 428 -5.68 16.91 16.38
CA GLY A 428 -6.24 16.18 17.53
C GLY A 428 -7.14 17.03 18.42
N ASP A 429 -6.80 18.30 18.64
CA ASP A 429 -7.57 19.21 19.49
C ASP A 429 -8.93 19.62 18.89
N PHE A 430 -9.14 19.36 17.60
CA PHE A 430 -10.43 19.57 16.92
C PHE A 430 -11.30 18.30 16.95
N CYS A 431 -10.79 17.22 17.54
CA CYS A 431 -11.50 15.95 17.63
C CYS A 431 -12.11 15.79 19.02
N LEU A 432 -13.37 15.34 19.08
CA LEU A 432 -14.01 14.90 20.31
C LEU A 432 -14.24 13.38 20.24
N GLU A 433 -13.56 12.62 21.10
CA GLU A 433 -13.69 11.16 21.15
C GLU A 433 -14.96 10.75 21.91
N LEU A 434 -15.99 10.31 21.18
CA LEU A 434 -17.20 9.74 21.77
C LEU A 434 -17.08 8.21 21.83
N HIS A 435 -16.37 7.69 22.83
CA HIS A 435 -16.23 6.25 23.07
C HIS A 435 -16.80 5.89 24.46
N SER A 436 -17.59 4.82 24.57
CA SER A 436 -18.31 4.40 25.79
C SER A 436 -17.46 4.20 27.06
N THR A 437 -16.13 4.14 26.95
CA THR A 437 -15.22 4.03 28.11
C THR A 437 -14.44 5.30 28.44
N LYS A 438 -14.52 6.34 27.59
CA LYS A 438 -13.78 7.61 27.76
C LYS A 438 -14.62 8.87 27.57
N ALA A 439 -15.84 8.75 27.04
CA ALA A 439 -16.75 9.86 26.82
C ALA A 439 -17.72 9.98 28.01
N ASN A 440 -17.18 10.29 29.18
CA ASN A 440 -18.03 10.71 30.29
C ASN A 440 -18.33 12.22 30.10
N ARG A 441 -19.46 12.72 30.61
CA ARG A 441 -19.82 14.16 30.50
C ARG A 441 -18.71 15.07 31.05
N ARG A 442 -17.97 14.60 32.05
CA ARG A 442 -16.89 15.34 32.70
C ARG A 442 -15.62 15.41 31.84
N SER A 443 -15.24 14.36 31.14
CA SER A 443 -14.07 14.25 30.28
C SER A 443 -14.32 15.00 28.98
N VAL A 444 -15.55 14.92 28.47
CA VAL A 444 -16.04 15.80 27.40
C VAL A 444 -15.97 17.26 27.86
N ALA A 445 -16.44 17.60 29.07
CA ALA A 445 -16.36 18.94 29.60
C ALA A 445 -14.91 19.42 29.85
N GLU A 446 -14.04 18.54 30.34
CA GLU A 446 -12.60 18.80 30.55
C GLU A 446 -11.88 19.01 29.21
N GLU A 447 -12.19 18.20 28.19
CA GLU A 447 -11.65 18.35 26.83
C GLU A 447 -12.13 19.63 26.17
N LEU A 448 -13.43 19.93 26.25
CA LEU A 448 -13.98 21.20 25.78
C LEU A 448 -13.36 22.39 26.51
N GLY A 449 -13.19 22.30 27.83
CA GLY A 449 -12.51 23.31 28.65
C GLY A 449 -11.07 23.54 28.19
N ARG A 450 -10.29 22.45 28.02
CA ARG A 450 -8.91 22.49 27.52
C ARG A 450 -8.82 23.18 26.15
N VAL A 451 -9.75 22.89 25.23
CA VAL A 451 -9.77 23.48 23.88
C VAL A 451 -10.14 24.97 23.94
N LEU A 452 -11.12 25.35 24.76
CA LEU A 452 -11.53 26.75 24.94
C LEU A 452 -10.42 27.63 25.54
N GLU A 453 -9.62 27.09 26.47
CA GLU A 453 -8.53 27.82 27.12
C GLU A 453 -7.34 28.13 26.20
N ARG A 454 -7.14 27.34 25.13
CA ARG A 454 -5.96 27.45 24.25
C ARG A 454 -5.92 28.71 23.38
N GLY A 455 -7.07 29.36 23.16
CA GLY A 455 -7.18 30.53 22.28
C GLY A 455 -6.93 30.24 20.79
N PRO A 456 -7.19 31.21 19.89
CA PRO A 456 -7.07 30.99 18.45
C PRO A 456 -5.60 30.83 18.02
N VAL A 457 -5.32 29.75 17.29
CA VAL A 457 -4.00 29.49 16.71
C VAL A 457 -3.74 30.50 15.59
N THR A 458 -2.72 31.34 15.77
CA THR A 458 -2.30 32.30 14.74
C THR A 458 -1.35 31.60 13.78
N VAL A 459 -1.83 31.20 12.60
CA VAL A 459 -0.99 30.58 11.58
C VAL A 459 -0.30 31.68 10.76
N ALA A 460 1.02 31.60 10.62
CA ALA A 460 1.78 32.49 9.74
C ALA A 460 1.28 32.39 8.29
N SER A 461 1.21 33.53 7.61
CA SER A 461 0.67 33.68 6.24
C SER A 461 1.09 32.56 5.28
N ARG A 462 0.11 31.78 4.81
CA ARG A 462 0.25 30.70 3.81
C ARG A 462 0.63 31.18 2.39
N GLY A 463 0.62 32.50 2.14
CA GLY A 463 0.60 33.04 0.77
C GLY A 463 1.89 32.83 -0.04
N VAL A 464 3.06 32.70 0.60
CA VAL A 464 4.34 32.60 -0.12
C VAL A 464 4.59 31.17 -0.63
N ASP A 465 4.19 30.15 0.11
CA ASP A 465 4.41 28.75 -0.27
C ASP A 465 3.43 28.28 -1.36
N ALA A 466 2.17 28.74 -1.33
CA ALA A 466 1.17 28.35 -2.31
C ALA A 466 1.54 28.73 -3.76
N GLN A 467 2.08 29.94 -3.98
CA GLN A 467 2.51 30.38 -5.31
C GLN A 467 3.70 29.58 -5.83
N LYS A 468 4.64 29.21 -4.94
CA LYS A 468 5.78 28.37 -5.31
C LYS A 468 5.30 26.97 -5.70
N LEU A 469 4.38 26.39 -4.93
CA LEU A 469 3.78 25.09 -5.24
C LEU A 469 3.09 25.09 -6.59
N LEU A 470 2.29 26.12 -6.89
CA LEU A 470 1.62 26.24 -8.19
C LEU A 470 2.63 26.26 -9.35
N ARG A 471 3.69 27.07 -9.26
CA ARG A 471 4.73 27.13 -10.32
C ARG A 471 5.44 25.79 -10.53
N VAL A 472 5.72 25.07 -9.45
CA VAL A 472 6.37 23.75 -9.53
C VAL A 472 5.42 22.74 -10.18
N ARG A 473 4.15 22.71 -9.76
CA ARG A 473 3.12 21.85 -10.34
C ARG A 473 2.95 22.10 -11.84
N ASP A 474 2.81 23.36 -12.24
CA ASP A 474 2.65 23.73 -13.65
C ASP A 474 3.86 23.31 -14.49
N ARG A 475 5.08 23.45 -13.95
CA ARG A 475 6.30 23.00 -14.61
C ARG A 475 6.35 21.48 -14.77
N LEU A 476 5.97 20.72 -13.74
CA LEU A 476 5.92 19.25 -13.80
C LEU A 476 4.86 18.78 -14.80
N ASN A 477 3.66 19.36 -14.76
CA ASN A 477 2.59 19.01 -15.70
C ASN A 477 2.94 19.40 -17.13
N ALA A 478 3.63 20.52 -17.35
CA ALA A 478 4.16 20.90 -18.67
C ALA A 478 5.18 19.89 -19.20
N TYR A 479 6.09 19.39 -18.35
CA TYR A 479 7.05 18.36 -18.73
C TYR A 479 6.36 17.04 -19.10
N VAL A 480 5.42 16.57 -18.26
CA VAL A 480 4.66 15.34 -18.52
C VAL A 480 3.91 15.45 -19.85
N ARG A 481 3.23 16.58 -20.10
CA ARG A 481 2.55 16.84 -21.38
C ARG A 481 3.51 16.83 -22.55
N ALA A 482 4.66 17.49 -22.44
CA ALA A 482 5.67 17.55 -23.52
C ALA A 482 6.23 16.17 -23.89
N VAL A 483 6.49 15.30 -22.90
CA VAL A 483 7.06 13.96 -23.12
C VAL A 483 6.04 12.98 -23.72
N HIS A 484 4.74 13.21 -23.50
CA HIS A 484 3.65 12.40 -24.06
C HIS A 484 3.02 13.00 -25.32
N GLN A 485 3.49 14.17 -25.78
CA GLN A 485 3.02 14.77 -27.02
C GLN A 485 3.64 14.03 -28.23
N PRO A 486 2.84 13.58 -29.21
CA PRO A 486 3.36 12.97 -30.43
C PRO A 486 4.29 13.91 -31.20
N PHE A 487 5.42 13.40 -31.68
CA PHE A 487 6.39 14.18 -32.46
C PHE A 487 6.44 13.72 -33.93
N GLY A 488 6.48 14.71 -34.84
CA GLY A 488 6.61 14.47 -36.29
C GLY A 488 5.42 13.75 -36.92
N ALA A 489 5.59 13.27 -38.16
CA ALA A 489 4.54 12.55 -38.89
C ALA A 489 4.35 11.09 -38.42
N ALA A 490 5.36 10.49 -37.78
CA ALA A 490 5.29 9.13 -37.25
C ALA A 490 4.43 9.03 -35.97
N GLY A 491 4.12 10.16 -35.31
CA GLY A 491 3.28 10.20 -34.11
C GLY A 491 3.89 9.49 -32.89
N ILE A 492 5.20 9.26 -32.88
CA ILE A 492 5.90 8.61 -31.76
C ILE A 492 6.14 9.67 -30.68
N THR A 493 5.76 9.36 -29.45
CA THR A 493 6.01 10.27 -28.31
C THR A 493 7.46 10.13 -27.83
N PRO A 494 8.08 11.19 -27.30
CA PRO A 494 9.38 11.09 -26.64
C PRO A 494 9.43 9.98 -25.58
N TYR A 495 8.36 9.79 -24.81
CA TYR A 495 8.23 8.68 -23.86
C TYR A 495 8.45 7.31 -24.51
N GLN A 496 7.76 7.03 -25.62
CA GLN A 496 7.87 5.77 -26.35
C GLN A 496 9.25 5.61 -26.98
N ALA A 497 9.82 6.69 -27.53
CA ALA A 497 11.14 6.67 -28.15
C ALA A 497 12.23 6.37 -27.12
N MET A 498 12.25 7.10 -26.00
CA MET A 498 13.18 6.87 -24.89
C MET A 498 13.02 5.48 -24.30
N GLY A 499 11.79 4.99 -24.14
CA GLY A 499 11.53 3.62 -23.68
C GLY A 499 12.11 2.56 -24.61
N LYS A 500 11.99 2.74 -25.93
CA LYS A 500 12.61 1.84 -26.92
C LYS A 500 14.14 1.88 -26.89
N VAL A 501 14.73 3.08 -26.76
CA VAL A 501 16.19 3.24 -26.67
C VAL A 501 16.73 2.64 -25.37
N ALA A 502 16.02 2.80 -24.25
CA ALA A 502 16.42 2.23 -22.96
C ALA A 502 16.49 0.69 -22.97
N LEU A 503 15.66 0.02 -23.78
CA LEU A 503 15.72 -1.43 -23.99
C LEU A 503 16.95 -1.89 -24.79
N LEU A 504 17.65 -0.97 -25.44
CA LEU A 504 18.82 -1.21 -26.29
C LEU A 504 20.12 -0.73 -25.65
N ALA A 505 20.16 -0.58 -24.32
CA ALA A 505 21.30 0.03 -23.60
C ALA A 505 22.65 -0.66 -23.84
N ASP A 506 22.66 -1.97 -24.12
CA ASP A 506 23.88 -2.74 -24.38
C ASP A 506 24.30 -2.74 -25.87
N VAL A 507 23.51 -2.10 -26.74
CA VAL A 507 23.80 -2.01 -28.18
C VAL A 507 24.70 -0.80 -28.43
N PRO A 508 25.79 -0.93 -29.21
CA PRO A 508 26.64 0.19 -29.55
C PRO A 508 25.88 1.29 -30.29
N ASP A 509 26.02 2.53 -29.82
CA ASP A 509 25.43 3.69 -30.48
C ASP A 509 26.13 3.98 -31.82
N VAL A 510 25.33 4.04 -32.88
CA VAL A 510 25.79 4.46 -34.20
C VAL A 510 25.27 5.88 -34.46
N VAL A 511 26.18 6.85 -34.41
CA VAL A 511 25.85 8.24 -34.75
C VAL A 511 25.81 8.38 -36.27
N CYS A 512 24.61 8.42 -36.84
CA CYS A 512 24.38 8.73 -38.25
C CYS A 512 23.53 10.00 -38.39
N ASP A 513 23.87 10.85 -39.36
CA ASP A 513 23.01 11.96 -39.74
C ASP A 513 21.86 11.44 -40.60
N MET A 514 20.64 11.66 -40.14
CA MET A 514 19.40 11.23 -40.78
C MET A 514 18.58 12.47 -41.18
N PRO A 515 18.90 13.12 -42.31
CA PRO A 515 18.20 14.34 -42.72
C PRO A 515 16.72 14.06 -43.01
N GLY A 516 15.85 14.96 -42.55
CA GLY A 516 14.41 14.88 -42.80
C GLY A 516 13.63 13.90 -41.91
N HIS A 517 14.25 13.31 -40.88
CA HIS A 517 13.62 12.33 -39.99
C HIS A 517 12.32 12.81 -39.32
N ALA A 518 12.18 14.12 -39.06
CA ALA A 518 10.97 14.68 -38.46
C ALA A 518 9.72 14.56 -39.36
N ALA A 519 9.92 14.44 -40.68
CA ALA A 519 8.84 14.30 -41.66
C ALA A 519 8.47 12.84 -41.96
N TRP A 520 9.21 11.87 -41.39
CA TRP A 520 8.93 10.46 -41.66
C TRP A 520 7.64 10.01 -41.00
N ASP A 521 6.82 9.30 -41.76
CA ASP A 521 5.67 8.59 -41.24
C ASP A 521 6.06 7.17 -40.77
N THR A 522 5.10 6.46 -40.18
CA THR A 522 5.31 5.13 -39.63
C THR A 522 5.67 4.09 -40.71
N ALA A 523 5.20 4.26 -41.95
CA ALA A 523 5.47 3.34 -43.05
C ALA A 523 6.90 3.51 -43.59
N GLN A 524 7.36 4.76 -43.72
CA GLN A 524 8.73 5.09 -44.10
C GLN A 524 9.74 4.59 -43.08
N LEU A 525 9.45 4.79 -41.79
CA LEU A 525 10.30 4.25 -40.70
C LEU A 525 10.35 2.71 -40.72
N GLY A 526 9.21 2.07 -40.98
CA GLY A 526 9.13 0.61 -41.15
C GLY A 526 9.99 0.12 -42.32
N GLY A 527 9.84 0.72 -43.50
CA GLY A 527 10.62 0.35 -44.68
C GLY A 527 12.13 0.55 -44.52
N LEU A 528 12.56 1.59 -43.79
CA LEU A 528 13.97 1.78 -43.44
C LEU A 528 14.47 0.67 -42.50
N LYS A 529 13.68 0.30 -41.49
CA LYS A 529 14.00 -0.81 -40.59
C LYS A 529 14.14 -2.12 -41.37
N ASP A 530 13.20 -2.42 -42.25
CA ASP A 530 13.23 -3.63 -43.08
C ASP A 530 14.46 -3.65 -44.00
N SER A 531 14.85 -2.48 -44.53
CA SER A 531 16.06 -2.34 -45.36
C SER A 531 17.35 -2.60 -44.57
N ILE A 532 17.43 -2.12 -43.32
CA ILE A 532 18.57 -2.37 -42.42
C ILE A 532 18.61 -3.85 -42.03
N GLU A 533 17.46 -4.46 -41.73
CA GLU A 533 17.36 -5.87 -41.39
C GLU A 533 17.77 -6.76 -42.58
N TYR A 534 17.31 -6.43 -43.78
CA TYR A 534 17.74 -7.09 -45.01
C TYR A 534 19.25 -6.98 -45.22
N LEU A 535 19.83 -5.79 -45.06
CA LEU A 535 21.27 -5.58 -45.14
C LEU A 535 22.01 -6.46 -44.13
N SER A 536 21.57 -6.48 -42.86
CA SER A 536 22.17 -7.29 -41.80
C SER A 536 22.17 -8.78 -42.12
N GLN A 537 21.11 -9.30 -42.73
CA GLN A 537 21.01 -10.71 -43.13
C GLN A 537 21.98 -11.06 -44.26
N GLN A 538 22.19 -10.15 -45.23
CA GLN A 538 23.10 -10.38 -46.35
C GLN A 538 24.58 -10.13 -46.02
N MET A 539 24.86 -9.32 -44.98
CA MET A 539 26.21 -8.87 -44.65
C MET A 539 27.19 -10.03 -44.40
N GLY A 540 26.71 -11.16 -43.85
CA GLY A 540 27.52 -12.35 -43.61
C GLY A 540 28.14 -12.96 -44.87
N GLN A 541 27.53 -12.76 -46.05
CA GLN A 541 28.07 -13.27 -47.33
C GLN A 541 29.14 -12.36 -47.93
N VAL A 542 29.19 -11.09 -47.51
CA VAL A 542 30.02 -10.03 -48.12
C VAL A 542 31.15 -9.58 -47.19
N TRP A 543 31.18 -10.07 -45.95
CA TRP A 543 32.18 -9.72 -44.95
C TRP A 543 33.46 -10.57 -45.06
N PRO A 544 34.67 -10.00 -44.92
CA PRO A 544 35.00 -8.58 -44.72
C PRO A 544 34.94 -7.74 -46.02
N LEU A 545 34.23 -6.59 -45.97
CA LEU A 545 34.07 -5.68 -47.12
C LEU A 545 35.40 -5.14 -47.69
N ALA A 546 36.43 -5.03 -46.85
CA ALA A 546 37.72 -4.48 -47.25
C ALA A 546 38.50 -5.40 -48.20
N GLU A 547 38.22 -6.70 -48.18
CA GLU A 547 38.89 -7.75 -48.94
C GLU A 547 37.99 -8.35 -50.02
N HIS A 548 36.72 -7.95 -50.05
CA HIS A 548 35.74 -8.51 -50.97
C HIS A 548 36.12 -8.22 -52.43
N PRO A 549 36.08 -9.21 -53.34
CA PRO A 549 36.47 -9.03 -54.75
C PRO A 549 35.71 -7.93 -55.49
N TRP A 550 34.49 -7.63 -55.03
CA TRP A 550 33.62 -6.60 -55.58
C TRP A 550 33.74 -5.23 -54.89
N LYS A 551 34.78 -5.03 -54.07
CA LYS A 551 35.02 -3.75 -53.39
C LYS A 551 35.09 -2.60 -54.41
N GLY A 552 34.31 -1.54 -54.16
CA GLY A 552 34.23 -0.38 -55.06
C GLY A 552 33.36 -0.59 -56.30
N CYS A 553 32.62 -1.70 -56.39
CA CYS A 553 31.63 -1.91 -57.44
C CYS A 553 30.55 -0.83 -57.39
N ARG A 554 30.31 -0.18 -58.54
CA ARG A 554 29.29 0.88 -58.70
C ARG A 554 28.04 0.39 -59.43
N LEU A 555 27.94 -0.91 -59.69
CA LEU A 555 26.79 -1.48 -60.38
C LEU A 555 25.58 -1.48 -59.43
N GLN A 556 24.51 -0.80 -59.85
CA GLN A 556 23.26 -0.75 -59.10
C GLN A 556 22.34 -1.96 -59.39
N SER A 557 22.59 -2.68 -60.48
CA SER A 557 21.84 -3.88 -60.87
C SER A 557 22.71 -4.82 -61.70
N VAL A 558 22.58 -6.13 -61.47
CA VAL A 558 23.26 -7.17 -62.27
C VAL A 558 22.24 -7.79 -63.24
N THR A 559 22.33 -7.42 -64.52
CA THR A 559 21.55 -8.05 -65.59
C THR A 559 22.26 -9.31 -66.10
N GLY A 560 21.54 -10.19 -66.80
CA GLY A 560 22.12 -11.41 -67.39
C GLY A 560 23.24 -11.14 -68.40
N GLU A 561 23.18 -10.01 -69.09
CA GLU A 561 24.23 -9.57 -70.02
C GLU A 561 25.50 -9.12 -69.29
N ILE A 562 25.35 -8.33 -68.23
CA ILE A 562 26.47 -7.92 -67.37
C ILE A 562 27.13 -9.15 -66.74
N ARG A 563 26.33 -10.12 -66.27
CA ARG A 563 26.87 -11.37 -65.71
C ARG A 563 27.75 -12.11 -66.72
N ARG A 564 27.24 -12.35 -67.93
CA ARG A 564 28.01 -13.03 -68.98
C ARG A 564 29.26 -12.25 -69.37
N SER A 565 29.16 -10.92 -69.47
CA SER A 565 30.30 -10.07 -69.80
C SER A 565 31.40 -10.17 -68.73
N VAL A 566 31.04 -10.17 -67.45
CA VAL A 566 32.00 -10.38 -66.37
C VAL A 566 32.59 -11.79 -66.43
N GLU A 567 31.77 -12.83 -66.60
CA GLU A 567 32.24 -14.22 -66.71
C GLU A 567 33.27 -14.36 -67.85
N THR A 568 32.93 -13.92 -69.06
CA THR A 568 33.84 -13.96 -70.22
C THR A 568 35.11 -13.14 -69.99
N ALA A 569 35.01 -11.96 -69.40
CA ALA A 569 36.19 -11.13 -69.10
C ALA A 569 37.10 -11.79 -68.06
N THR A 570 36.52 -12.37 -67.00
CA THR A 570 37.29 -13.06 -65.95
C THR A 570 37.95 -14.34 -66.47
N GLU A 571 37.26 -15.11 -67.32
CA GLU A 571 37.83 -16.28 -67.98
C GLU A 571 39.00 -15.89 -68.90
N GLY A 572 38.84 -14.83 -69.69
CA GLY A 572 39.89 -14.31 -70.57
C GLY A 572 41.11 -13.77 -69.80
N VAL A 573 40.89 -13.08 -68.68
CA VAL A 573 42.00 -12.64 -67.80
C VAL A 573 42.70 -13.86 -67.17
N ALA A 574 41.93 -14.86 -66.72
CA ALA A 574 42.49 -16.06 -66.11
C ALA A 574 43.28 -16.93 -67.10
N SER A 575 42.90 -16.97 -68.38
CA SER A 575 43.68 -17.65 -69.42
C SER A 575 44.96 -16.87 -69.73
N THR A 576 44.86 -15.55 -69.93
CA THR A 576 46.03 -14.71 -70.24
C THR A 576 47.07 -14.71 -69.12
N LEU A 577 46.63 -14.72 -67.85
CA LEU A 577 47.54 -14.84 -66.70
C LEU A 577 48.22 -16.21 -66.65
N ARG A 578 47.53 -17.29 -67.03
CA ARG A 578 48.15 -18.63 -67.14
C ARG A 578 49.22 -18.65 -68.22
N ASP A 579 48.90 -18.19 -69.43
CA ASP A 579 49.86 -18.12 -70.54
C ASP A 579 51.09 -17.27 -70.19
N MET A 580 50.88 -16.14 -69.50
CA MET A 580 51.97 -15.30 -69.01
C MET A 580 52.82 -16.02 -67.96
N THR A 581 52.19 -16.75 -67.03
CA THR A 581 52.90 -17.49 -65.97
C THR A 581 53.73 -18.62 -66.57
N ASP A 582 53.19 -19.33 -67.55
CA ASP A 582 53.88 -20.39 -68.27
C ASP A 582 55.09 -19.83 -69.04
N ALA A 583 54.90 -18.75 -69.82
CA ALA A 583 55.98 -18.08 -70.53
C ALA A 583 57.07 -17.51 -69.59
N ALA A 584 56.66 -16.97 -68.44
CA ALA A 584 57.60 -16.49 -67.42
C ALA A 584 58.39 -17.66 -66.80
N SER A 585 57.76 -18.82 -66.58
CA SER A 585 58.42 -20.01 -66.04
C SER A 585 59.47 -20.59 -67.01
N GLU A 586 59.19 -20.59 -68.32
CA GLU A 586 60.17 -20.97 -69.34
C GLU A 586 61.36 -20.01 -69.37
N CYS A 587 61.10 -18.70 -69.32
CA CYS A 587 62.16 -17.68 -69.28
C CYS A 587 63.03 -17.83 -68.02
N VAL A 588 62.41 -18.15 -66.88
CA VAL A 588 63.11 -18.41 -65.61
C VAL A 588 63.99 -19.65 -65.71
N ALA A 589 63.49 -20.74 -66.32
CA ALA A 589 64.26 -21.95 -66.53
C ALA A 589 65.49 -21.73 -67.43
N LEU A 590 65.37 -20.90 -68.45
CA LEU A 590 66.47 -20.57 -69.38
C LEU A 590 67.52 -19.62 -68.78
N LEU A 591 67.08 -18.66 -67.95
CA LEU A 591 67.97 -17.64 -67.35
C LEU A 591 68.50 -18.02 -65.97
N GLY A 592 67.96 -19.06 -65.33
CA GLY A 592 68.28 -19.42 -63.94
C GLY A 592 67.83 -18.37 -62.91
N ALA A 593 66.81 -17.57 -63.25
CA ALA A 593 66.31 -16.49 -62.40
C ALA A 593 65.35 -16.98 -61.30
N GLN A 594 64.90 -16.09 -60.40
CA GLN A 594 63.81 -16.41 -59.48
C GLN A 594 62.45 -16.26 -60.16
N ALA A 595 61.50 -17.14 -59.85
CA ALA A 595 60.15 -17.09 -60.40
C ALA A 595 59.40 -15.80 -59.97
N PRO A 596 58.81 -15.04 -60.90
CA PRO A 596 58.11 -13.81 -60.55
C PRO A 596 56.76 -14.11 -59.86
N THR A 597 56.52 -13.51 -58.69
CA THR A 597 55.26 -13.65 -57.93
C THR A 597 54.31 -12.45 -58.06
N THR A 598 54.73 -11.38 -58.75
CA THR A 598 53.94 -10.15 -58.92
C THR A 598 54.00 -9.65 -60.36
N TRP A 599 53.02 -8.85 -60.77
CA TRP A 599 53.02 -8.22 -62.10
C TRP A 599 54.29 -7.39 -62.36
N LYS A 600 54.75 -6.64 -61.34
CA LYS A 600 55.96 -5.82 -61.44
C LYS A 600 57.21 -6.69 -61.65
N SER A 601 57.31 -7.84 -60.99
CA SER A 601 58.43 -8.76 -61.20
C SER A 601 58.37 -9.45 -62.56
N CYS A 602 57.20 -9.74 -63.11
CA CYS A 602 57.07 -10.21 -64.50
C CYS A 602 57.59 -9.19 -65.51
N LEU A 603 57.27 -7.90 -65.33
CA LEU A 603 57.79 -6.82 -66.18
C LEU A 603 59.31 -6.67 -66.07
N GLY A 604 59.85 -6.80 -64.85
CA GLY A 604 61.30 -6.80 -64.62
C GLY A 604 62.00 -7.96 -65.33
N LEU A 605 61.45 -9.18 -65.25
CA LEU A 605 61.98 -10.35 -65.97
C LEU A 605 62.00 -10.11 -67.48
N LEU A 606 60.94 -9.54 -68.04
CA LEU A 606 60.85 -9.23 -69.46
C LEU A 606 61.87 -8.18 -69.91
N GLN A 607 62.16 -7.18 -69.08
CA GLN A 607 63.23 -6.22 -69.34
C GLN A 607 64.60 -6.88 -69.31
N SER A 608 64.86 -7.77 -68.35
CA SER A 608 66.11 -8.54 -68.28
C SER A 608 66.30 -9.43 -69.50
N VAL A 609 65.26 -10.15 -69.94
CA VAL A 609 65.28 -10.96 -71.17
C VAL A 609 65.61 -10.08 -72.39
N LYS A 610 64.97 -8.91 -72.52
CA LYS A 610 65.26 -7.98 -73.62
C LYS A 610 66.69 -7.47 -73.59
N LEU A 611 67.23 -7.18 -72.40
CA LEU A 611 68.61 -6.74 -72.24
C LEU A 611 69.60 -7.82 -72.67
N VAL A 612 69.37 -9.08 -72.25
CA VAL A 612 70.18 -10.23 -72.65
C VAL A 612 70.15 -10.41 -74.18
N LEU A 613 68.97 -10.34 -74.80
CA LEU A 613 68.82 -10.45 -76.26
C LEU A 613 69.47 -9.30 -77.03
N SER A 614 69.59 -8.12 -76.42
CA SER A 614 70.23 -6.94 -77.01
C SER A 614 71.74 -6.85 -76.76
N SER A 615 72.28 -7.71 -75.90
CA SER A 615 73.70 -7.77 -75.62
C SER A 615 74.41 -8.50 -76.77
N PRO A 616 75.53 -7.99 -77.31
CA PRO A 616 76.27 -8.63 -78.41
C PRO A 616 76.87 -10.00 -78.06
N GLY A 617 76.65 -10.49 -76.83
CA GLY A 617 77.26 -11.70 -76.29
C GLY A 617 78.75 -11.49 -75.94
N PRO A 618 79.32 -12.26 -75.02
CA PRO A 618 80.76 -12.24 -74.82
C PRO A 618 81.48 -12.82 -76.04
N GLU A 619 82.62 -12.24 -76.43
CA GLU A 619 83.47 -12.80 -77.49
C GLU A 619 83.88 -14.24 -77.12
N GLN A 620 83.83 -15.16 -78.08
CA GLN A 620 84.05 -16.59 -77.86
C GLN A 620 85.37 -16.93 -77.15
N ARG A 621 86.40 -16.07 -77.30
CA ARG A 621 87.69 -16.18 -76.60
C ARG A 621 87.60 -16.03 -75.07
N VAL A 622 86.63 -15.26 -74.56
CA VAL A 622 86.44 -15.03 -73.12
C VAL A 622 85.78 -16.26 -72.46
N LEU A 623 84.94 -16.99 -73.20
CA LEU A 623 84.29 -18.21 -72.73
C LEU A 623 85.22 -19.44 -72.75
N GLU A 624 86.23 -19.43 -73.62
CA GLU A 624 87.23 -20.49 -73.75
C GLU A 624 88.45 -20.30 -72.83
N ASP A 625 88.61 -19.12 -72.20
CA ASP A 625 89.69 -18.84 -71.26
C ASP A 625 89.48 -19.57 -69.92
N THR A 626 90.44 -20.41 -69.54
CA THR A 626 90.38 -21.22 -68.32
C THR A 626 90.70 -20.41 -67.06
N SER A 627 91.10 -19.14 -67.18
CA SER A 627 91.36 -18.22 -66.06
C SER A 627 90.14 -17.94 -65.17
N TRP A 628 88.92 -18.21 -65.66
CA TRP A 628 87.67 -18.13 -64.87
C TRP A 628 87.51 -19.28 -63.86
N ARG A 629 88.24 -20.40 -64.02
CA ARG A 629 88.14 -21.56 -63.13
C ARG A 629 89.02 -21.46 -61.89
N ASP A 630 90.07 -20.64 -61.93
CA ASP A 630 90.99 -20.44 -60.80
C ASP A 630 91.33 -18.94 -60.68
N PRO A 631 90.48 -18.15 -60.01
CA PRO A 631 90.62 -16.69 -60.00
C PRO A 631 91.89 -16.26 -59.25
N PRO A 632 92.61 -15.22 -59.71
CA PRO A 632 93.74 -14.64 -58.98
C PRO A 632 93.32 -14.20 -57.58
N ALA A 633 94.21 -14.33 -56.57
CA ALA A 633 93.90 -14.02 -55.18
C ALA A 633 93.32 -12.60 -54.95
N GLU A 634 93.71 -11.63 -55.79
CA GLU A 634 93.18 -10.26 -55.77
C GLU A 634 91.69 -10.18 -56.14
N MET A 635 91.20 -11.08 -57.01
CA MET A 635 89.80 -11.14 -57.42
C MET A 635 88.89 -11.66 -56.30
N ALA A 636 89.39 -12.56 -55.45
CA ALA A 636 88.67 -13.04 -54.28
C ALA A 636 88.44 -11.92 -53.25
N GLU A 637 89.41 -11.02 -53.10
CA GLU A 637 89.32 -9.83 -52.24
C GLU A 637 88.31 -8.81 -52.81
N TYR A 638 88.29 -8.61 -54.13
CA TYR A 638 87.27 -7.80 -54.79
C TYR A 638 85.86 -8.40 -54.66
N LEU A 639 85.70 -9.71 -54.84
CA LEU A 639 84.39 -10.37 -54.70
C LEU A 639 83.86 -10.32 -53.27
N THR A 640 84.72 -10.48 -52.26
CA THR A 640 84.30 -10.29 -50.85
C THR A 640 83.93 -8.85 -50.57
N THR A 641 84.68 -7.89 -51.10
CA THR A 641 84.34 -6.46 -50.97
C THR A 641 83.00 -6.14 -51.65
N LEU A 642 82.77 -6.68 -52.85
CA LEU A 642 81.54 -6.46 -53.60
C LEU A 642 80.32 -7.11 -52.92
N ASN A 643 80.46 -8.32 -52.37
CA ASN A 643 79.40 -8.96 -51.59
C ASN A 643 79.09 -8.15 -50.32
N SER A 644 80.11 -7.65 -49.63
CA SER A 644 79.89 -6.78 -48.45
C SER A 644 79.17 -5.48 -48.81
N TYR A 645 79.43 -4.94 -50.00
CA TYR A 645 78.75 -3.75 -50.51
C TYR A 645 77.28 -4.05 -50.88
N VAL A 646 77.01 -5.20 -51.53
CA VAL A 646 75.64 -5.64 -51.86
C VAL A 646 74.82 -5.93 -50.60
N GLU A 647 75.41 -6.61 -49.61
CA GLU A 647 74.77 -6.84 -48.30
C GLU A 647 74.49 -5.52 -47.57
N ALA A 648 75.43 -4.56 -47.60
CA ALA A 648 75.24 -3.25 -47.00
C ALA A 648 74.13 -2.44 -47.72
N LEU A 649 74.05 -2.52 -49.04
CA LEU A 649 72.98 -1.91 -49.83
C LEU A 649 71.62 -2.53 -49.53
N ALA A 650 71.54 -3.87 -49.46
CA ALA A 650 70.31 -4.58 -49.11
C ALA A 650 69.84 -4.22 -47.68
N TRP A 651 70.76 -4.16 -46.72
CA TRP A 651 70.46 -3.71 -45.36
C TRP A 651 69.96 -2.26 -45.30
N LEU A 652 70.54 -1.36 -46.10
CA LEU A 652 70.08 0.03 -46.20
C LEU A 652 68.68 0.13 -46.81
N HIS A 653 68.39 -0.65 -47.85
CA HIS A 653 67.09 -0.66 -48.53
C HIS A 653 65.97 -1.28 -47.68
N ASP A 654 66.30 -2.21 -46.79
CA ASP A 654 65.33 -2.87 -45.90
C ASP A 654 64.94 -2.00 -44.70
N ARG A 655 65.80 -1.06 -44.31
CA ARG A 655 65.57 -0.16 -43.16
C ARG A 655 65.15 1.26 -43.52
N TYR A 656 65.43 1.72 -44.72
CA TYR A 656 65.20 3.10 -45.12
C TYR A 656 64.48 3.16 -46.46
N ASP A 657 63.56 4.12 -46.59
CA ASP A 657 62.82 4.37 -47.82
C ASP A 657 63.80 4.67 -48.98
N PRO A 658 63.72 3.93 -50.09
CA PRO A 658 64.71 3.99 -51.17
C PRO A 658 64.87 5.35 -51.84
N ASP A 659 63.87 6.23 -51.73
CA ASP A 659 63.91 7.59 -52.29
C ASP A 659 64.78 8.57 -51.47
N ILE A 660 65.21 8.20 -50.26
CA ILE A 660 66.07 9.05 -49.40
C ILE A 660 67.57 8.73 -49.60
N ALA A 661 67.91 7.61 -50.24
CA ALA A 661 69.29 7.14 -50.37
C ALA A 661 70.09 7.75 -51.55
N ILE A 662 69.51 8.63 -52.35
CA ILE A 662 70.21 9.34 -53.43
C ILE A 662 70.38 10.82 -53.02
N SER A 663 71.40 11.11 -52.19
CA SER A 663 71.84 12.49 -51.93
C SER A 663 73.21 12.78 -52.55
N ASP A 664 73.13 13.28 -53.79
CA ASP A 664 73.92 14.37 -54.39
C ASP A 664 75.25 14.75 -53.70
N HIS A 665 76.29 13.91 -53.86
CA HIS A 665 77.68 14.21 -53.42
C HIS A 665 78.52 14.95 -54.48
N GLY A 666 77.89 15.53 -55.52
CA GLY A 666 78.60 16.08 -56.68
C GLY A 666 78.73 17.61 -56.76
N ARG A 667 78.04 18.41 -55.93
CA ARG A 667 77.83 19.84 -56.25
C ARG A 667 78.23 20.90 -55.22
N GLN A 668 78.83 20.54 -54.09
CA GLN A 668 79.03 21.50 -52.98
C GLN A 668 80.46 22.01 -52.74
N ASP A 669 81.41 21.80 -53.67
CA ASP A 669 82.83 22.09 -53.40
C ASP A 669 83.45 23.24 -54.23
N ARG A 670 82.65 24.18 -54.77
CA ARG A 670 83.18 25.28 -55.61
C ARG A 670 82.74 26.71 -55.28
N ARG A 671 82.02 26.97 -54.19
CA ARG A 671 81.59 28.36 -53.85
C ARG A 671 81.61 28.66 -52.36
N SER A 672 82.79 28.72 -51.75
CA SER A 672 82.97 29.38 -50.44
C SER A 672 84.45 29.60 -50.07
N ARG A 673 85.23 30.16 -51.00
CA ARG A 673 86.47 30.89 -50.67
C ARG A 673 86.52 32.15 -51.51
N HIS A 674 85.92 33.24 -51.02
CA HIS A 674 86.33 34.64 -51.18
C HIS A 674 85.19 35.58 -50.71
N GLY A 675 85.52 36.54 -49.82
CA GLY A 675 84.79 37.81 -49.71
C GLY A 675 84.01 38.05 -48.42
N ARG A 676 84.58 38.89 -47.55
CA ARG A 676 83.98 39.52 -46.37
C ARG A 676 82.99 40.65 -46.72
N ASP A 677 82.16 40.96 -45.71
CA ASP A 677 81.47 42.23 -45.40
C ASP A 677 80.30 42.71 -46.27
N ARG A 678 79.08 42.69 -45.70
CA ARG A 678 78.34 43.87 -45.18
C ARG A 678 76.86 43.55 -44.90
N ASN A 679 76.42 43.94 -43.68
CA ASN A 679 75.08 44.34 -43.17
C ASN A 679 73.76 43.89 -43.86
N GLY A 680 72.80 43.49 -43.02
CA GLY A 680 71.37 43.74 -43.27
C GLY A 680 70.40 42.71 -42.68
N ASP A 681 69.89 43.01 -41.48
CA ASP A 681 68.58 42.64 -40.88
C ASP A 681 67.79 41.38 -41.32
N SER A 682 67.49 40.55 -40.32
CA SER A 682 66.13 40.23 -39.81
C SER A 682 65.83 38.73 -39.59
N LEU A 683 65.12 38.49 -38.46
CA LEU A 683 64.30 37.32 -38.08
C LEU A 683 64.95 36.14 -37.31
N ARG A 684 64.85 36.28 -35.97
CA ARG A 684 64.33 35.33 -34.95
C ARG A 684 64.53 33.82 -35.14
N GLY A 685 65.21 33.20 -34.16
CA GLY A 685 64.97 31.82 -33.71
C GLY A 685 66.21 31.01 -33.29
N HIS A 686 66.65 31.13 -32.02
CA HIS A 686 67.51 30.13 -31.36
C HIS A 686 66.68 28.84 -31.15
N ARG A 687 67.04 27.59 -31.53
CA ARG A 687 68.23 26.74 -31.39
C ARG A 687 68.58 26.31 -29.95
N GLU A 688 68.19 25.07 -29.62
CA GLU A 688 68.92 24.09 -28.81
C GLU A 688 68.94 22.80 -29.65
N GLU A 689 70.00 22.42 -30.38
CA GLU A 689 71.20 21.67 -29.95
C GLU A 689 70.93 20.43 -29.09
N ARG A 690 70.92 19.23 -29.72
CA ARG A 690 71.47 18.01 -29.12
C ARG A 690 72.25 17.18 -30.13
N ARG A 691 73.48 16.85 -29.73
CA ARG A 691 74.51 16.04 -30.40
C ARG A 691 74.18 14.54 -30.37
N TRP A 692 74.72 13.80 -31.35
CA TRP A 692 74.78 12.33 -31.39
C TRP A 692 75.58 11.72 -30.22
N PRO A 693 75.16 10.55 -29.70
CA PRO A 693 76.05 9.62 -29.01
C PRO A 693 76.65 8.58 -29.99
N PRO A 694 77.91 8.17 -29.76
CA PRO A 694 78.58 7.07 -30.44
C PRO A 694 78.18 5.72 -29.82
N ASP A 695 78.69 4.65 -30.43
CA ASP A 695 78.76 3.26 -29.94
C ASP A 695 77.60 2.34 -30.31
N LEU A 696 77.85 1.53 -31.35
CA LEU A 696 77.53 0.09 -31.40
C LEU A 696 78.20 -0.53 -32.64
N GLN A 697 79.52 -0.74 -32.56
CA GLN A 697 80.20 -1.79 -33.30
C GLN A 697 80.44 -2.99 -32.37
N ARG A 698 79.97 -4.17 -32.83
CA ARG A 698 80.50 -5.54 -32.64
C ARG A 698 80.59 -6.07 -31.19
N GLY A 699 80.11 -7.26 -30.83
CA GLY A 699 79.51 -8.36 -31.57
C GLY A 699 79.38 -9.62 -30.68
N SER A 700 78.30 -10.36 -30.95
CA SER A 700 78.07 -11.82 -30.88
C SER A 700 78.28 -12.67 -29.60
N LEU A 701 77.44 -13.73 -29.56
CA LEU A 701 77.55 -15.05 -28.91
C LEU A 701 76.87 -15.26 -27.53
N ARG A 702 75.62 -15.77 -27.53
CA ARG A 702 75.31 -17.22 -27.37
C ARG A 702 73.81 -17.53 -27.18
N ARG A 703 73.31 -18.34 -28.13
CA ARG A 703 72.39 -19.49 -28.10
C ARG A 703 71.13 -19.54 -27.23
N MET A 704 70.03 -19.79 -27.95
CA MET A 704 68.78 -20.46 -27.56
C MET A 704 68.95 -21.79 -26.83
N ASN A 705 68.02 -22.04 -25.89
CA ASN A 705 67.29 -23.28 -25.55
C ASN A 705 66.69 -23.03 -24.14
N SER A 706 65.43 -23.28 -23.80
CA SER A 706 64.38 -24.14 -24.32
C SER A 706 63.04 -23.71 -23.69
N PRO A 707 61.90 -24.21 -24.19
CA PRO A 707 60.56 -23.95 -23.66
C PRO A 707 60.19 -24.91 -22.53
N ASP A 708 59.15 -24.55 -21.78
CA ASP A 708 58.03 -25.43 -21.40
C ASP A 708 56.76 -24.57 -21.31
#